data_AF-A0A936IIR0-F1
#
_entry.id   AF-A0A936IIR0-F1
#
_cell.length_a   1.000
_cell.length_b   1.000
_cell.length_c   1.000
_cell.angle_alpha   90.00
_cell.angle_beta   90.00
_cell.angle_gamma   90.00
#
_symmetry.space_group_name_H-M   'P 1'
#
loop_
_entity.id
_entity.type
_entity.pdbx_description
1 polymer ?
#
loop_
_entity_poly.entity_id
_entity_poly.type
_entity_poly.pdbx_seq_one_letter_code
_entity_poly.pdbx_strand_id
1 'polypeptide(L)'
;MMMTRSTRPATATYLGLVGTLCLVAATTATPGTWPPAPPIEARAVSEDTATLPRSIAARWVEMDTWKVTFRFRPEMEARRVALVGTFNNWERETTPMAGPNADGEWTVEVSLPTGVHQYKFLIDEDTWRADPANTEQVPDGHGGFNSFVRLGRLARLAASDAKVGDQRIDASGLMHRAPEPLYIQQMSPTLVSFRYRTLTNDVQKVTFAIQGEKGAEPKLQPMEPLAVGPMFTYWETKVEFPPPPAERREPTGITYTFVLEDGGPPVGDPYSYYYTHMPRAMLKTPEWTRDAIWYQIIPDRFRNGDPANDPDPVRPWTSEWFTPSPWEGKDGQTFYNFFAFARFYGGDLAGIEEKLPYLKELGVNALYLTPIFAAPSYHKYDVANFIHVDDRLGVKDSYEQVIKQEDLLNPATWQWTESDKRFLAFVRKAKQMGFHVVLDAVFNHCGDDHPAFRDVRQVGKQSRFADWFDVTSWQPFAYRGWAGFAHMPVFKKDANGFASDSLKKHLFAVTQRWMDPDGDGDPSDGIDGWRLDVPNDIPRPFWAEWRAFVKKINPDAFITGEVWHRADQWLDGEHFDAVMNYEFARTAVAWIFDRQHKIPASAAAGRLHELQLAYPAAATYSLQSLVDSHDTDRLASMAMNPDREYDRQNRVQDNNPDYNQERPTEEAYARARLATLLQMTYVGAPLLYYGNEAGMWGADDPSNRKPMLWADLEPYEKPEENFVHGEQLAFFKQAAALRKQHSALRRGTFSTLLTDDQADVWAFLREDDRERVIVLLNASGKDAAVAVPLPAGAPSQWNVALGPDGPLAAEGGTLRVSVPAVGGVVLHASK
;
A
#
# COMPACT_ATOMS: atom_id res chain seq x y z
N MET A 1 -34.88 -45.78 41.94
CA MET A 1 -33.88 -46.49 41.12
C MET A 1 -33.66 -45.68 39.85
N MET A 2 -32.70 -44.74 39.84
CA MET A 2 -31.33 -44.93 39.34
C MET A 2 -31.29 -45.37 37.86
N MET A 3 -31.10 -44.44 36.92
CA MET A 3 -29.78 -44.18 36.27
C MET A 3 -29.91 -43.14 35.12
N THR A 4 -29.30 -41.98 35.37
CA THR A 4 -28.47 -41.11 34.51
C THR A 4 -28.86 -40.76 33.06
N ARG A 5 -28.98 -39.44 32.86
CA ARG A 5 -29.01 -38.67 31.60
C ARG A 5 -27.72 -38.79 30.78
N SER A 6 -27.84 -38.72 29.45
CA SER A 6 -26.86 -38.07 28.57
C SER A 6 -27.58 -37.45 27.38
N THR A 7 -27.70 -36.12 27.40
CA THR A 7 -28.16 -35.26 26.30
C THR A 7 -26.93 -34.86 25.49
N ARG A 8 -26.85 -35.27 24.22
CA ARG A 8 -25.89 -34.71 23.25
C ARG A 8 -26.49 -33.45 22.62
N PRO A 9 -25.83 -32.27 22.68
CA PRO A 9 -26.12 -31.19 21.75
C PRO A 9 -25.35 -31.42 20.44
N ALA A 10 -26.00 -31.07 19.33
CA ALA A 10 -25.41 -31.04 18.01
C ALA A 10 -24.38 -29.90 17.92
N THR A 11 -23.11 -30.24 17.80
CA THR A 11 -22.05 -29.32 17.36
C THR A 11 -21.80 -29.54 15.87
N ALA A 12 -22.25 -28.58 15.06
CA ALA A 12 -21.81 -28.44 13.68
C ALA A 12 -20.36 -27.95 13.70
N THR A 13 -19.41 -28.85 13.41
CA THR A 13 -18.01 -28.49 13.23
C THR A 13 -17.86 -27.91 11.82
N TYR A 14 -17.70 -26.58 11.73
CA TYR A 14 -17.11 -25.93 10.56
C TYR A 14 -15.65 -26.40 10.46
N LEU A 15 -15.38 -27.42 9.64
CA LEU A 15 -14.02 -27.70 9.17
C LEU A 15 -13.76 -26.77 7.98
N GLY A 16 -13.08 -25.65 8.26
CA GLY A 16 -12.29 -24.99 7.23
C GLY A 16 -11.15 -25.92 6.81
N LEU A 17 -11.26 -26.49 5.62
CA LEU A 17 -10.19 -27.25 4.97
C LEU A 17 -9.10 -26.26 4.53
N VAL A 18 -8.22 -25.92 5.47
CA VAL A 18 -6.88 -25.39 5.16
C VAL A 18 -6.12 -26.56 4.52
N GLY A 19 -5.58 -26.35 3.31
CA GLY A 19 -4.77 -27.35 2.62
C GLY A 19 -3.65 -27.86 3.54
N THR A 20 -3.60 -29.18 3.74
CA THR A 20 -2.56 -29.80 4.56
C THR A 20 -1.28 -29.92 3.73
N LEU A 21 -0.23 -29.23 4.15
CA LEU A 21 1.12 -29.37 3.60
C LEU A 21 1.72 -30.68 4.12
N CYS A 22 2.16 -31.58 3.24
CA CYS A 22 3.02 -32.70 3.64
C CYS A 22 4.39 -32.51 3.00
N LEU A 23 5.36 -32.10 3.82
CA LEU A 23 6.78 -32.09 3.46
C LEU A 23 7.33 -33.52 3.56
N VAL A 24 7.97 -33.99 2.49
CA VAL A 24 8.73 -35.25 2.51
C VAL A 24 10.17 -34.92 2.15
N ALA A 25 11.11 -35.25 3.04
CA ALA A 25 12.54 -35.09 2.78
C ALA A 25 12.94 -35.93 1.57
N ALA A 26 13.65 -35.31 0.61
CA ALA A 26 14.12 -36.00 -0.59
C ALA A 26 15.15 -37.07 -0.23
N THR A 27 14.91 -38.32 -0.65
CA THR A 27 15.91 -39.40 -0.62
C THR A 27 16.84 -39.31 -1.84
N THR A 28 18.07 -39.82 -1.73
CA THR A 28 19.10 -39.76 -2.78
C THR A 28 18.62 -40.37 -4.12
N ALA A 29 18.84 -39.65 -5.22
CA ALA A 29 18.34 -40.00 -6.55
C ALA A 29 19.20 -41.06 -7.27
N THR A 30 18.53 -41.97 -7.97
CA THR A 30 19.07 -42.77 -9.10
C THR A 30 18.43 -42.31 -10.42
N PRO A 31 19.10 -42.41 -11.58
CA PRO A 31 18.49 -42.09 -12.87
C PRO A 31 17.18 -42.89 -13.07
N GLY A 32 16.08 -42.20 -13.39
CA GLY A 32 14.73 -42.79 -13.54
C GLY A 32 13.90 -42.91 -12.25
N THR A 33 14.32 -42.26 -11.15
CA THR A 33 13.59 -42.24 -9.87
C THR A 33 13.29 -40.81 -9.41
N TRP A 34 12.29 -40.65 -8.54
CA TRP A 34 11.92 -39.36 -7.95
C TRP A 34 12.74 -39.10 -6.67
N PRO A 35 13.33 -37.90 -6.47
CA PRO A 35 13.37 -36.73 -7.36
C PRO A 35 14.35 -36.88 -8.55
N PRO A 36 14.16 -36.15 -9.66
CA PRO A 36 14.93 -36.31 -10.91
C PRO A 36 16.41 -35.88 -10.84
N ALA A 37 16.81 -35.18 -9.78
CA ALA A 37 18.19 -34.73 -9.56
C ALA A 37 18.51 -34.80 -8.05
N PRO A 38 19.78 -35.01 -7.67
CA PRO A 38 20.19 -34.99 -6.27
C PRO A 38 19.92 -33.59 -5.68
N PRO A 39 19.32 -33.48 -4.49
CA PRO A 39 19.02 -32.19 -3.90
C PRO A 39 20.32 -31.43 -3.64
N ILE A 40 20.34 -30.13 -3.95
CA ILE A 40 21.40 -29.24 -3.49
C ILE A 40 21.39 -29.28 -1.96
N GLU A 41 22.57 -29.41 -1.35
CA GLU A 41 22.66 -29.24 0.09
C GLU A 41 22.21 -27.81 0.40
N ALA A 42 21.19 -27.68 1.26
CA ALA A 42 20.90 -26.42 1.93
C ALA A 42 22.09 -26.14 2.85
N ARG A 43 23.22 -25.70 2.29
CA ARG A 43 24.36 -25.22 3.05
C ARG A 43 23.79 -24.13 3.91
N ALA A 44 23.78 -24.43 5.21
CA ALA A 44 23.03 -23.66 6.15
C ALA A 44 23.41 -22.21 5.95
N VAL A 45 22.38 -21.38 5.99
CA VAL A 45 22.49 -19.94 6.16
C VAL A 45 23.23 -19.59 7.49
N SER A 46 23.92 -20.55 8.13
CA SER A 46 24.55 -20.54 9.45
C SER A 46 25.85 -19.74 9.56
N GLU A 47 26.41 -19.21 8.47
CA GLU A 47 27.57 -18.31 8.58
C GLU A 47 27.22 -16.98 9.29
N ASP A 48 25.94 -16.73 9.56
CA ASP A 48 25.40 -15.42 9.93
C ASP A 48 25.30 -15.09 11.42
N THR A 49 25.28 -16.10 12.30
CA THR A 49 24.94 -15.85 13.71
C THR A 49 26.10 -15.27 14.50
N ALA A 50 27.33 -15.37 13.99
CA ALA A 50 28.53 -14.83 14.65
C ALA A 50 28.54 -13.30 14.76
N THR A 51 27.73 -12.62 13.93
CA THR A 51 27.62 -11.14 13.92
C THR A 51 26.46 -10.61 14.75
N LEU A 52 25.61 -11.50 15.30
CA LEU A 52 24.45 -11.07 16.08
C LEU A 52 24.88 -10.49 17.44
N PRO A 53 24.19 -9.45 17.93
CA PRO A 53 24.44 -8.92 19.27
C PRO A 53 24.14 -9.98 20.32
N ARG A 54 24.74 -9.85 21.52
CA ARG A 54 24.59 -10.86 22.60
C ARG A 54 23.15 -11.03 23.08
N SER A 55 22.31 -10.01 22.87
CA SER A 55 20.87 -10.05 23.13
C SER A 55 20.10 -10.95 22.16
N ILE A 56 20.70 -11.36 21.04
CA ILE A 56 20.05 -12.17 20.02
C ILE A 56 20.79 -13.49 19.82
N ALA A 57 20.04 -14.58 19.80
CA ALA A 57 20.50 -15.83 19.19
C ALA A 57 19.54 -16.22 18.08
N ALA A 58 20.04 -16.63 16.93
CA ALA A 58 19.21 -17.12 15.85
C ALA A 58 19.68 -18.52 15.43
N ARG A 59 18.73 -19.37 15.05
CA ARG A 59 19.00 -20.64 14.39
C ARG A 59 18.09 -20.77 13.18
N TRP A 60 18.68 -21.12 12.04
CA TRP A 60 17.92 -21.47 10.86
C TRP A 60 17.19 -22.80 11.10
N VAL A 61 15.96 -22.93 10.62
CA VAL A 61 15.14 -24.14 10.78
C VAL A 61 14.89 -24.80 9.43
N GLU A 62 14.02 -24.20 8.61
CA GLU A 62 13.69 -24.66 7.26
C GLU A 62 12.98 -23.54 6.49
N MET A 63 12.94 -23.62 5.16
CA MET A 63 12.15 -22.71 4.30
C MET A 63 12.25 -21.23 4.70
N ASP A 64 13.49 -20.74 4.78
CA ASP A 64 13.80 -19.34 5.13
C ASP A 64 13.43 -18.91 6.56
N THR A 65 12.96 -19.82 7.40
CA THR A 65 12.49 -19.51 8.75
C THR A 65 13.62 -19.66 9.75
N TRP A 66 13.83 -18.62 10.53
CA TRP A 66 14.74 -18.56 11.65
C TRP A 66 13.94 -18.59 12.95
N LYS A 67 14.39 -19.37 13.92
CA LYS A 67 13.99 -19.23 15.31
C LYS A 67 14.96 -18.26 15.97
N VAL A 68 14.45 -17.12 16.39
CA VAL A 68 15.23 -16.00 16.91
C VAL A 68 14.83 -15.74 18.35
N THR A 69 15.77 -16.00 19.26
CA THR A 69 15.65 -15.69 20.67
C THR A 69 16.14 -14.27 20.92
N PHE A 70 15.25 -13.41 21.39
CA PHE A 70 15.58 -12.08 21.90
C PHE A 70 15.67 -12.12 23.41
N ARG A 71 16.67 -11.43 23.96
CA ARG A 71 16.93 -11.27 25.39
C ARG A 71 17.03 -9.80 25.72
N PHE A 72 16.42 -9.41 26.84
CA PHE A 72 16.45 -8.03 27.28
C PHE A 72 16.49 -7.95 28.81
N ARG A 73 17.33 -7.06 29.32
CA ARG A 73 17.41 -6.74 30.74
C ARG A 73 17.08 -5.26 30.92
N PRO A 74 15.86 -4.91 31.39
CA PRO A 74 15.48 -3.54 31.71
C PRO A 74 16.42 -2.91 32.74
N GLU A 75 16.71 -1.61 32.59
CA GLU A 75 17.47 -0.81 33.58
C GLU A 75 16.65 -0.47 34.84
N MET A 76 15.33 -0.65 34.75
CA MET A 76 14.36 -0.37 35.79
C MET A 76 13.51 -1.62 36.08
N GLU A 77 12.85 -1.66 37.24
CA GLU A 77 11.90 -2.74 37.52
C GLU A 77 10.77 -2.73 36.47
N ALA A 78 10.53 -3.87 35.84
CA ALA A 78 9.52 -4.05 34.81
C ALA A 78 8.52 -5.12 35.26
N ARG A 79 7.23 -4.85 35.09
CA ARG A 79 6.15 -5.83 35.34
C ARG A 79 5.90 -6.70 34.11
N ARG A 80 6.10 -6.13 32.92
CA ARG A 80 5.93 -6.78 31.63
C ARG A 80 6.94 -6.23 30.63
N VAL A 81 7.46 -7.12 29.79
CA VAL A 81 8.23 -6.74 28.60
C VAL A 81 7.62 -7.44 27.39
N ALA A 82 7.50 -6.73 26.28
CA ALA A 82 7.13 -7.29 24.98
C ALA A 82 8.18 -6.95 23.92
N LEU A 83 8.34 -7.83 22.95
CA LEU A 83 9.10 -7.57 21.73
C LEU A 83 8.14 -6.99 20.68
N VAL A 84 8.53 -5.90 20.04
CA VAL A 84 7.73 -5.24 19.01
C VAL A 84 8.63 -4.94 17.81
N GLY A 85 8.12 -5.07 16.58
CA GLY A 85 8.93 -4.89 15.39
C GLY A 85 8.16 -5.03 14.09
N THR A 86 8.86 -4.95 12.96
CA THR A 86 8.26 -5.03 11.62
C THR A 86 7.49 -6.33 11.38
N PHE A 87 7.91 -7.43 12.02
CA PHE A 87 7.30 -8.76 11.90
C PHE A 87 5.98 -8.95 12.66
N ASN A 88 5.63 -8.03 13.55
CA ASN A 88 4.34 -8.03 14.24
C ASN A 88 3.67 -6.66 14.14
N ASN A 89 4.00 -5.89 13.10
CA ASN A 89 3.46 -4.56 12.85
C ASN A 89 3.57 -3.60 14.06
N TRP A 90 4.65 -3.73 14.84
CA TRP A 90 4.87 -2.97 16.07
C TRP A 90 3.76 -3.16 17.13
N GLU A 91 2.97 -4.24 17.03
CA GLU A 91 1.86 -4.52 17.92
C GLU A 91 2.36 -4.89 19.33
N ARG A 92 1.92 -4.09 20.31
CA ARG A 92 2.39 -4.13 21.70
C ARG A 92 2.12 -5.44 22.42
N GLU A 93 1.09 -6.18 22.00
CA GLU A 93 0.54 -7.29 22.76
C GLU A 93 0.77 -8.67 22.14
N THR A 94 1.24 -8.73 20.89
CA THR A 94 1.35 -10.00 20.14
C THR A 94 2.57 -10.82 20.53
N THR A 95 3.57 -10.23 21.18
CA THR A 95 4.83 -10.93 21.47
C THR A 95 5.34 -10.60 22.89
N PRO A 96 4.61 -10.99 23.95
CA PRO A 96 5.08 -10.84 25.31
C PRO A 96 6.34 -11.70 25.56
N MET A 97 7.28 -11.16 26.33
CA MET A 97 8.48 -11.88 26.75
C MET A 97 8.22 -12.60 28.08
N ALA A 98 8.80 -13.80 28.23
CA ALA A 98 8.81 -14.53 29.48
C ALA A 98 9.95 -14.00 30.37
N GLY A 99 9.64 -13.70 31.63
CA GLY A 99 10.64 -13.18 32.57
C GLY A 99 10.03 -12.41 33.76
N PRO A 100 10.89 -11.77 34.57
CA PRO A 100 12.34 -11.90 34.52
C PRO A 100 12.80 -13.25 35.08
N ASN A 101 13.90 -13.79 34.57
CA ASN A 101 14.60 -14.90 35.23
C ASN A 101 15.35 -14.42 36.50
N ALA A 102 16.09 -15.31 37.16
CA ALA A 102 16.83 -14.98 38.40
C ALA A 102 17.87 -13.84 38.22
N ASP A 103 18.32 -13.59 36.98
CA ASP A 103 19.30 -12.56 36.64
C ASP A 103 18.65 -11.26 36.15
N GLY A 104 17.31 -11.17 36.16
CA GLY A 104 16.56 -9.99 35.71
C GLY A 104 16.31 -9.94 34.20
N GLU A 105 16.59 -11.01 33.45
CA GLU A 105 16.47 -11.06 32.00
C GLU A 105 15.10 -11.60 31.54
N TRP A 106 14.56 -10.96 30.51
CA TRP A 106 13.35 -11.35 29.80
C TRP A 106 13.72 -11.99 28.47
N THR A 107 12.99 -13.01 28.04
CA THR A 107 13.28 -13.76 26.81
C THR A 107 12.02 -14.07 26.00
N VAL A 108 12.14 -14.04 24.68
CA VAL A 108 11.13 -14.59 23.76
C VAL A 108 11.80 -15.25 22.56
N GLU A 109 11.23 -16.34 22.05
CA GLU A 109 11.63 -16.95 20.77
C GLU A 109 10.52 -16.66 19.74
N VAL A 110 10.88 -15.97 18.66
CA VAL A 110 9.98 -15.69 17.53
C VAL A 110 10.47 -16.41 16.27
N SER A 111 9.56 -16.62 15.33
CA SER A 111 9.91 -17.18 14.02
C SER A 111 9.95 -16.04 13.01
N LEU A 112 11.12 -15.76 12.43
CA LEU A 112 11.34 -14.66 11.49
C LEU A 112 11.85 -15.22 10.16
N PRO A 113 11.41 -14.69 9.01
CA PRO A 113 12.03 -15.04 7.73
C PRO A 113 13.45 -14.45 7.64
N THR A 114 14.30 -14.97 6.74
CA THR A 114 15.52 -14.27 6.30
C THR A 114 15.17 -12.85 5.86
N GLY A 115 16.04 -11.90 6.16
CA GLY A 115 15.85 -10.49 5.84
C GLY A 115 16.30 -9.56 6.95
N VAL A 116 15.92 -8.30 6.81
CA VAL A 116 16.19 -7.26 7.81
C VAL A 116 14.91 -6.99 8.58
N HIS A 117 14.97 -7.14 9.90
CA HIS A 117 13.82 -6.92 10.79
C HIS A 117 14.15 -5.83 11.79
N GLN A 118 13.32 -4.78 11.83
CA GLN A 118 13.45 -3.75 12.87
C GLN A 118 12.68 -4.19 14.12
N TYR A 119 13.18 -3.88 15.31
CA TYR A 119 12.56 -4.22 16.58
C TYR A 119 12.93 -3.26 17.71
N LYS A 120 12.13 -3.30 18.77
CA LYS A 120 12.32 -2.67 20.08
C LYS A 120 11.76 -3.56 21.20
N PHE A 121 12.07 -3.20 22.43
CA PHE A 121 11.43 -3.71 23.63
C PHE A 121 10.44 -2.68 24.18
N LEU A 122 9.24 -3.13 24.51
CA LEU A 122 8.22 -2.33 25.18
C LEU A 122 8.13 -2.77 26.64
N ILE A 123 8.44 -1.85 27.55
CA ILE A 123 8.40 -2.06 29.00
C ILE A 123 7.11 -1.45 29.54
N ASP A 124 6.35 -2.20 30.33
CA ASP A 124 5.13 -1.75 31.03
C ASP A 124 4.13 -0.98 30.14
N GLU A 125 4.08 -1.36 28.86
CA GLU A 125 3.12 -0.93 27.81
C GLU A 125 3.32 0.48 27.20
N ASP A 126 4.16 1.31 27.79
CA ASP A 126 4.38 2.70 27.35
C ASP A 126 5.84 3.07 27.11
N THR A 127 6.79 2.29 27.61
CA THR A 127 8.20 2.65 27.59
C THR A 127 8.93 1.88 26.49
N TRP A 128 9.18 2.55 25.37
CA TRP A 128 9.88 1.99 24.21
C TRP A 128 11.40 2.10 24.39
N ARG A 129 12.09 1.00 24.15
CA ARG A 129 13.55 0.92 24.23
C ARG A 129 14.13 0.18 23.03
N ALA A 130 15.09 0.82 22.38
CA ALA A 130 16.02 0.12 21.50
C ALA A 130 16.79 -0.93 22.31
N ASP A 131 17.29 -1.95 21.64
CA ASP A 131 18.16 -2.93 22.26
C ASP A 131 19.53 -2.31 22.59
N PRO A 132 19.86 -2.13 23.88
CA PRO A 132 21.11 -1.50 24.27
C PRO A 132 22.35 -2.35 23.93
N ALA A 133 22.17 -3.65 23.69
CA ALA A 133 23.24 -4.55 23.28
C ALA A 133 23.44 -4.57 21.75
N ASN A 134 22.57 -3.90 20.99
CA ASN A 134 22.63 -3.85 19.54
C ASN A 134 23.03 -2.45 19.05
N THR A 135 24.20 -2.35 18.42
CA THR A 135 24.73 -1.12 17.84
C THR A 135 24.14 -0.80 16.45
N GLU A 136 23.51 -1.77 15.79
CA GLU A 136 22.84 -1.57 14.52
C GLU A 136 21.44 -0.99 14.75
N GLN A 137 21.30 0.28 14.40
CA GLN A 137 20.12 1.09 14.71
C GLN A 137 19.74 2.00 13.54
N VAL A 138 18.45 2.29 13.40
CA VAL A 138 17.88 3.23 12.42
C VAL A 138 16.96 4.21 13.16
N PRO A 139 16.95 5.50 12.81
CA PRO A 139 16.02 6.45 13.41
C PRO A 139 14.57 5.96 13.34
N ASP A 140 13.83 6.13 14.43
CA ASP A 140 12.45 5.64 14.56
C ASP A 140 11.37 6.65 14.16
N GLY A 141 11.75 7.89 13.81
CA GLY A 141 10.82 8.96 13.47
C GLY A 141 10.20 9.68 14.67
N HIS A 142 10.53 9.31 15.90
CA HIS A 142 9.98 9.85 17.15
C HIS A 142 11.08 10.34 18.11
N GLY A 143 12.25 10.70 17.57
CA GLY A 143 13.40 11.17 18.36
C GLY A 143 14.22 10.06 19.01
N GLY A 144 14.01 8.80 18.64
CA GLY A 144 14.77 7.63 19.08
C GLY A 144 15.24 6.75 17.93
N PHE A 145 15.53 5.48 18.24
CA PHE A 145 16.05 4.51 17.28
C PHE A 145 15.32 3.16 17.40
N ASN A 146 15.10 2.51 16.26
CA ASN A 146 14.79 1.09 16.18
C ASN A 146 16.10 0.31 16.07
N SER A 147 16.24 -0.79 16.79
CA SER A 147 17.30 -1.78 16.52
C SER A 147 16.90 -2.62 15.32
N PHE A 148 17.85 -3.21 14.60
CA PHE A 148 17.51 -4.18 13.57
C PHE A 148 18.40 -5.41 13.61
N VAL A 149 17.87 -6.52 13.09
CA VAL A 149 18.57 -7.80 12.97
C VAL A 149 18.57 -8.22 11.50
N ARG A 150 19.75 -8.62 11.01
CA ARG A 150 19.95 -9.18 9.67
C ARG A 150 20.03 -10.70 9.79
N LEU A 151 19.05 -11.39 9.24
CA LEU A 151 18.98 -12.85 9.24
C LEU A 151 19.29 -13.35 7.84
N GLY A 152 20.37 -14.09 7.70
CA GLY A 152 20.84 -14.70 6.47
C GLY A 152 21.66 -13.79 5.55
N ARG A 153 22.51 -14.43 4.74
CA ARG A 153 23.44 -13.78 3.79
C ARG A 153 22.77 -12.70 2.94
N LEU A 154 21.58 -12.99 2.43
CA LEU A 154 20.82 -12.09 1.56
C LEU A 154 20.54 -10.73 2.21
N ALA A 155 20.39 -10.67 3.53
CA ALA A 155 20.11 -9.43 4.27
C ALA A 155 21.29 -8.44 4.30
N ARG A 156 22.46 -8.85 3.78
CA ARG A 156 23.69 -8.01 3.67
C ARG A 156 24.06 -7.65 2.23
N LEU A 157 23.30 -8.15 1.25
CA LEU A 157 23.55 -7.87 -0.16
C LEU A 157 22.61 -6.79 -0.67
N ALA A 158 23.16 -5.85 -1.44
CA ALA A 158 22.37 -4.86 -2.17
C ALA A 158 21.95 -5.35 -3.56
N ALA A 159 22.77 -6.23 -4.16
CA ALA A 159 22.54 -6.92 -5.41
C ALA A 159 23.19 -8.32 -5.36
N SER A 160 22.77 -9.22 -6.23
CA SER A 160 23.38 -10.54 -6.38
C SER A 160 24.83 -10.40 -6.84
N ASP A 161 25.72 -11.16 -6.21
CA ASP A 161 27.12 -11.33 -6.57
C ASP A 161 27.40 -12.68 -7.26
N ALA A 162 26.34 -13.46 -7.55
CA ALA A 162 26.41 -14.75 -8.22
C ALA A 162 26.78 -14.61 -9.72
N LYS A 163 27.30 -15.69 -10.31
CA LYS A 163 27.79 -15.71 -11.69
C LYS A 163 27.34 -16.96 -12.44
N VAL A 164 26.60 -16.74 -13.50
CA VAL A 164 26.15 -17.79 -14.42
C VAL A 164 27.35 -18.48 -15.06
N GLY A 165 27.35 -19.81 -15.03
CA GLY A 165 28.33 -20.70 -15.65
C GLY A 165 29.56 -20.97 -14.79
N ASP A 166 29.55 -20.61 -13.51
CA ASP A 166 30.67 -20.84 -12.59
C ASP A 166 30.58 -22.17 -11.82
N GLN A 167 29.52 -22.94 -12.05
CA GLN A 167 29.24 -24.24 -11.42
C GLN A 167 28.92 -24.14 -9.92
N ARG A 168 28.52 -22.97 -9.44
CA ARG A 168 28.15 -22.71 -8.05
C ARG A 168 26.79 -22.06 -7.97
N ILE A 169 25.80 -22.88 -7.59
CA ILE A 169 24.45 -22.40 -7.31
C ILE A 169 24.38 -22.02 -5.83
N ASP A 170 23.97 -20.79 -5.55
CA ASP A 170 23.79 -20.32 -4.19
C ASP A 170 22.40 -20.68 -3.65
N ALA A 171 22.37 -21.70 -2.78
CA ALA A 171 21.16 -22.19 -2.14
C ALA A 171 20.38 -21.12 -1.35
N SER A 172 21.00 -20.00 -0.95
CA SER A 172 20.31 -18.93 -0.22
C SER A 172 19.31 -18.15 -1.08
N GLY A 173 19.51 -18.10 -2.40
CA GLY A 173 18.59 -17.44 -3.34
C GLY A 173 17.33 -18.23 -3.64
N LEU A 174 17.39 -19.55 -3.46
CA LEU A 174 16.38 -20.52 -3.85
C LEU A 174 15.10 -20.36 -3.02
N MET A 175 13.96 -20.13 -3.67
CA MET A 175 12.68 -20.02 -2.96
C MET A 175 11.48 -20.43 -3.82
N HIS A 176 10.57 -21.18 -3.18
CA HIS A 176 9.21 -21.40 -3.64
C HIS A 176 8.31 -21.59 -2.42
N ARG A 177 7.28 -20.73 -2.28
CA ARG A 177 6.35 -20.77 -1.15
C ARG A 177 4.91 -20.90 -1.61
N ALA A 178 4.37 -22.11 -1.50
CA ALA A 178 2.93 -22.32 -1.61
C ALA A 178 2.27 -21.96 -0.25
N PRO A 179 1.18 -21.18 -0.20
CA PRO A 179 0.31 -20.76 -1.31
C PRO A 179 0.47 -19.28 -1.71
N GLU A 180 1.63 -18.66 -1.50
CA GLU A 180 1.80 -17.22 -1.76
C GLU A 180 1.55 -16.91 -3.26
N PRO A 181 0.72 -15.89 -3.60
CA PRO A 181 0.42 -15.51 -4.99
C PRO A 181 1.66 -15.21 -5.84
N LEU A 182 2.75 -14.78 -5.20
CA LEU A 182 4.05 -14.59 -5.82
C LEU A 182 4.57 -15.87 -6.48
N TYR A 183 4.38 -17.03 -5.86
CA TYR A 183 4.93 -18.31 -6.32
C TYR A 183 3.89 -19.23 -6.96
N ILE A 184 2.62 -19.14 -6.58
CA ILE A 184 1.54 -19.93 -7.20
C ILE A 184 0.35 -19.04 -7.45
N GLN A 185 -0.07 -18.93 -8.70
CA GLN A 185 -1.22 -18.11 -9.07
C GLN A 185 -2.13 -18.83 -10.04
N GLN A 186 -3.38 -19.04 -9.64
CA GLN A 186 -4.41 -19.47 -10.56
C GLN A 186 -4.64 -18.34 -11.58
N MET A 187 -4.55 -18.65 -12.88
CA MET A 187 -4.75 -17.68 -13.97
C MET A 187 -6.15 -17.85 -14.59
N SER A 188 -6.66 -19.08 -14.57
CA SER A 188 -8.01 -19.44 -14.99
C SER A 188 -8.48 -20.67 -14.17
N PRO A 189 -9.74 -21.12 -14.29
CA PRO A 189 -10.18 -22.35 -13.64
C PRO A 189 -9.36 -23.61 -13.97
N THR A 190 -8.55 -23.58 -15.04
CA THR A 190 -7.77 -24.73 -15.52
C THR A 190 -6.28 -24.44 -15.70
N LEU A 191 -5.81 -23.22 -15.45
CA LEU A 191 -4.41 -22.84 -15.69
C LEU A 191 -3.83 -22.21 -14.43
N VAL A 192 -2.70 -22.73 -13.97
CA VAL A 192 -1.99 -22.26 -12.77
C VAL A 192 -0.54 -21.95 -13.14
N SER A 193 -0.07 -20.77 -12.76
CA SER A 193 1.33 -20.38 -12.83
C SER A 193 2.08 -20.87 -11.59
N PHE A 194 3.27 -21.42 -11.80
CA PHE A 194 4.25 -21.78 -10.76
C PHE A 194 5.52 -20.99 -11.00
N ARG A 195 6.03 -20.36 -9.94
CA ARG A 195 7.25 -19.56 -10.00
C ARG A 195 8.29 -20.05 -9.02
N TYR A 196 9.55 -19.83 -9.37
CA TYR A 196 10.71 -20.19 -8.57
C TYR A 196 11.68 -19.02 -8.52
N ARG A 197 12.25 -18.71 -7.36
CA ARG A 197 13.21 -17.61 -7.19
C ARG A 197 14.62 -18.18 -7.11
N THR A 198 15.56 -17.54 -7.79
CA THR A 198 17.01 -17.72 -7.60
C THR A 198 17.67 -16.38 -7.37
N LEU A 199 18.93 -16.37 -6.96
CA LEU A 199 19.74 -15.15 -7.07
C LEU A 199 19.85 -14.74 -8.55
N THR A 200 19.88 -13.44 -8.82
CA THR A 200 20.13 -12.93 -10.18
C THR A 200 21.49 -13.40 -10.64
N ASN A 201 21.60 -13.86 -11.89
CA ASN A 201 22.84 -14.39 -12.47
C ASN A 201 23.43 -15.61 -11.73
N ASP A 202 22.62 -16.42 -11.05
CA ASP A 202 23.10 -17.61 -10.31
C ASP A 202 22.92 -18.92 -11.08
N VAL A 203 21.89 -19.01 -11.93
CA VAL A 203 21.57 -20.24 -12.67
C VAL A 203 21.36 -19.96 -14.16
N GLN A 204 21.76 -20.91 -15.00
CA GLN A 204 21.51 -20.86 -16.45
C GLN A 204 20.09 -21.29 -16.79
N LYS A 205 19.55 -22.26 -16.06
CA LYS A 205 18.27 -22.87 -16.37
C LYS A 205 17.58 -23.42 -15.13
N VAL A 206 16.27 -23.26 -15.10
CA VAL A 206 15.37 -23.89 -14.13
C VAL A 206 14.36 -24.75 -14.87
N THR A 207 14.15 -25.98 -14.40
CA THR A 207 13.18 -26.92 -14.94
C THR A 207 12.20 -27.32 -13.85
N PHE A 208 10.91 -27.17 -14.12
CA PHE A 208 9.82 -27.66 -13.28
C PHE A 208 9.61 -29.15 -13.53
N ALA A 209 9.68 -29.97 -12.48
CA ALA A 209 9.52 -31.42 -12.58
C ALA A 209 8.28 -31.88 -11.84
N ILE A 210 7.38 -32.60 -12.52
CA ILE A 210 6.17 -33.19 -11.94
C ILE A 210 6.38 -34.69 -11.79
N GLN A 211 6.08 -35.24 -10.61
CA GLN A 211 6.20 -36.66 -10.33
C GLN A 211 5.23 -37.46 -11.22
N GLY A 212 5.76 -38.46 -11.92
CA GLY A 212 4.95 -39.42 -12.66
C GLY A 212 4.20 -40.39 -11.75
N GLU A 213 3.25 -41.14 -12.31
CA GLU A 213 2.67 -42.29 -11.61
C GLU A 213 3.75 -43.31 -11.23
N LYS A 214 3.47 -44.19 -10.27
CA LYS A 214 4.46 -45.12 -9.71
C LYS A 214 5.16 -45.93 -10.82
N GLY A 215 6.46 -45.65 -11.03
CA GLY A 215 7.30 -46.31 -12.04
C GLY A 215 7.39 -45.58 -13.40
N ALA A 216 6.71 -44.44 -13.56
CA ALA A 216 6.84 -43.56 -14.71
C ALA A 216 7.89 -42.48 -14.47
N GLU A 217 8.55 -42.05 -15.55
CA GLU A 217 9.47 -40.92 -15.54
C GLU A 217 8.75 -39.60 -15.19
N PRO A 218 9.42 -38.67 -14.48
CA PRO A 218 8.84 -37.36 -14.19
C PRO A 218 8.66 -36.53 -15.46
N LYS A 219 7.57 -35.75 -15.50
CA LYS A 219 7.34 -34.79 -16.58
C LYS A 219 8.15 -33.52 -16.31
N LEU A 220 9.01 -33.15 -17.24
CA LEU A 220 9.88 -31.96 -17.14
C LEU A 220 9.35 -30.84 -18.03
N GLN A 221 9.29 -29.62 -17.50
CA GLN A 221 8.91 -28.41 -18.22
C GLN A 221 9.96 -27.32 -17.97
N PRO A 222 10.56 -26.71 -19.01
CA PRO A 222 11.44 -25.57 -18.81
C PRO A 222 10.65 -24.40 -18.18
N MET A 223 11.34 -23.62 -17.35
CA MET A 223 10.83 -22.36 -16.81
C MET A 223 11.53 -21.21 -17.52
N GLU A 224 10.79 -20.14 -17.78
CA GLU A 224 11.31 -18.92 -18.41
C GLU A 224 11.61 -17.86 -17.34
N PRO A 225 12.68 -17.07 -17.46
CA PRO A 225 12.90 -15.93 -16.58
C PRO A 225 11.79 -14.89 -16.81
N LEU A 226 11.03 -14.59 -15.77
CA LEU A 226 9.92 -13.64 -15.79
C LEU A 226 10.36 -12.27 -15.31
N ALA A 227 11.01 -12.22 -14.14
CA ALA A 227 11.48 -11.01 -13.50
C ALA A 227 12.96 -11.11 -13.20
N VAL A 228 13.76 -10.12 -13.62
CA VAL A 228 15.19 -10.04 -13.30
C VAL A 228 15.43 -8.74 -12.54
N GLY A 229 15.53 -8.85 -11.21
CA GLY A 229 15.87 -7.73 -10.33
C GLY A 229 17.36 -7.69 -10.01
N PRO A 230 17.81 -6.73 -9.20
CA PRO A 230 19.20 -6.65 -8.78
C PRO A 230 19.60 -7.84 -7.88
N MET A 231 18.67 -8.34 -7.07
CA MET A 231 18.89 -9.46 -6.14
C MET A 231 18.42 -10.81 -6.69
N PHE A 232 17.24 -10.86 -7.30
CA PHE A 232 16.60 -12.12 -7.64
C PHE A 232 16.14 -12.20 -9.10
N THR A 233 16.25 -13.40 -9.67
CA THR A 233 15.51 -13.80 -10.86
C THR A 233 14.33 -14.66 -10.43
N TYR A 234 13.13 -14.32 -10.89
CA TYR A 234 11.94 -15.18 -10.77
C TYR A 234 11.70 -15.87 -12.10
N TRP A 235 11.59 -17.19 -12.05
CA TRP A 235 11.33 -18.08 -13.17
C TRP A 235 9.86 -18.50 -13.14
N GLU A 236 9.20 -18.67 -14.28
CA GLU A 236 7.79 -19.07 -14.37
C GLU A 236 7.58 -20.25 -15.32
N THR A 237 6.65 -21.13 -14.97
CA THR A 237 5.99 -22.05 -15.91
C THR A 237 4.49 -22.12 -15.61
N LYS A 238 3.71 -22.64 -16.55
CA LYS A 238 2.26 -22.77 -16.44
C LYS A 238 1.83 -24.21 -16.63
N VAL A 239 0.94 -24.67 -15.76
CA VAL A 239 0.44 -26.04 -15.74
C VAL A 239 -1.07 -26.03 -15.94
N GLU A 240 -1.54 -26.85 -16.88
CA GLU A 240 -2.97 -27.06 -17.11
C GLU A 240 -3.52 -28.17 -16.20
N PHE A 241 -4.63 -27.86 -15.55
CA PHE A 241 -5.45 -28.77 -14.76
C PHE A 241 -6.84 -28.86 -15.40
N PRO A 242 -7.06 -29.78 -16.35
CA PRO A 242 -8.35 -29.96 -16.97
C PRO A 242 -9.40 -30.38 -15.92
N PRO A 243 -10.68 -30.01 -16.12
CA PRO A 243 -11.74 -30.39 -15.19
C PRO A 243 -11.81 -31.93 -15.07
N PRO A 244 -12.03 -32.46 -13.85
CA PRO A 244 -12.13 -33.90 -13.68
C PRO A 244 -13.33 -34.45 -14.47
N PRO A 245 -13.24 -35.68 -15.01
CA PRO A 245 -14.39 -36.35 -15.62
C PRO A 245 -15.60 -36.33 -14.67
N ALA A 246 -16.82 -36.24 -15.18
CA ALA A 246 -18.05 -36.07 -14.39
C ALA A 246 -18.27 -37.13 -13.27
N GLU A 247 -17.57 -38.26 -13.37
CA GLU A 247 -17.60 -39.39 -12.44
C GLU A 247 -16.60 -39.28 -11.27
N ARG A 248 -15.62 -38.36 -11.33
CA ARG A 248 -14.67 -38.07 -10.25
C ARG A 248 -14.92 -36.68 -9.67
N ARG A 249 -15.27 -36.63 -8.38
CA ARG A 249 -15.37 -35.38 -7.60
C ARG A 249 -14.09 -35.04 -6.83
N GLU A 250 -13.05 -35.85 -6.96
CA GLU A 250 -11.81 -35.64 -6.20
C GLU A 250 -10.92 -34.57 -6.87
N PRO A 251 -10.32 -33.67 -6.07
CA PRO A 251 -9.41 -32.65 -6.59
C PRO A 251 -8.16 -33.28 -7.21
N THR A 252 -7.70 -32.74 -8.34
CA THR A 252 -6.46 -33.16 -8.98
C THR A 252 -5.27 -32.54 -8.27
N GLY A 253 -4.35 -33.35 -7.78
CA GLY A 253 -3.11 -32.87 -7.17
C GLY A 253 -1.87 -33.31 -7.95
N ILE A 254 -0.79 -32.53 -7.84
CA ILE A 254 0.52 -32.87 -8.37
C ILE A 254 1.58 -32.80 -7.28
N THR A 255 2.52 -33.75 -7.28
CA THR A 255 3.78 -33.63 -6.56
C THR A 255 4.82 -33.08 -7.53
N TYR A 256 5.59 -32.07 -7.13
CA TYR A 256 6.56 -31.41 -8.02
C TYR A 256 7.81 -30.94 -7.27
N THR A 257 8.87 -30.62 -8.02
CA THR A 257 10.12 -30.00 -7.53
C THR A 257 10.77 -29.19 -8.66
N PHE A 258 11.90 -28.55 -8.39
CA PHE A 258 12.65 -27.73 -9.34
C PHE A 258 14.04 -28.34 -9.57
N VAL A 259 14.53 -28.29 -10.80
CA VAL A 259 15.87 -28.74 -11.18
C VAL A 259 16.63 -27.56 -11.76
N LEU A 260 17.85 -27.37 -11.27
CA LEU A 260 18.70 -26.21 -11.51
C LEU A 260 19.96 -26.66 -12.26
N GLU A 261 20.37 -25.88 -13.26
CA GLU A 261 21.58 -26.13 -14.03
C GLU A 261 22.42 -24.85 -14.11
N ASP A 262 23.72 -24.96 -13.82
CA ASP A 262 24.70 -23.89 -13.99
C ASP A 262 26.06 -24.47 -14.40
N GLY A 263 26.32 -24.69 -15.69
CA GLY A 263 27.62 -25.17 -16.20
C GLY A 263 28.12 -26.56 -15.71
N GLY A 264 27.42 -27.22 -14.79
CA GLY A 264 27.74 -28.52 -14.20
C GLY A 264 26.53 -29.48 -14.21
N PRO A 265 26.60 -30.63 -13.52
CA PRO A 265 25.47 -31.57 -13.44
C PRO A 265 24.23 -30.92 -12.82
N PRO A 266 23.00 -31.28 -13.27
CA PRO A 266 21.78 -30.75 -12.68
C PRO A 266 21.66 -31.10 -11.19
N VAL A 267 21.17 -30.16 -10.40
CA VAL A 267 20.85 -30.35 -8.98
C VAL A 267 19.37 -30.05 -8.73
N GLY A 268 18.76 -30.76 -7.78
CA GLY A 268 17.36 -30.57 -7.41
C GLY A 268 17.21 -29.53 -6.30
N ASP A 269 16.04 -28.91 -6.23
CA ASP A 269 15.60 -28.18 -5.05
C ASP A 269 15.63 -29.12 -3.82
N PRO A 270 15.95 -28.61 -2.62
CA PRO A 270 15.97 -29.43 -1.40
C PRO A 270 14.61 -30.05 -1.04
N TYR A 271 13.51 -29.53 -1.59
CA TYR A 271 12.14 -29.88 -1.25
C TYR A 271 11.36 -30.45 -2.43
N SER A 272 10.42 -31.35 -2.11
CA SER A 272 9.31 -31.72 -2.97
C SER A 272 8.03 -31.10 -2.44
N TYR A 273 7.23 -30.56 -3.33
CA TYR A 273 6.00 -29.85 -3.04
C TYR A 273 4.79 -30.65 -3.52
N TYR A 274 3.65 -30.42 -2.87
CA TYR A 274 2.37 -30.97 -3.31
C TYR A 274 1.36 -29.83 -3.49
N TYR A 275 0.74 -29.75 -4.66
CA TYR A 275 -0.30 -28.77 -4.97
C TYR A 275 -1.59 -29.48 -5.30
N THR A 276 -2.67 -29.10 -4.61
CA THR A 276 -4.03 -29.54 -4.90
C THR A 276 -4.75 -28.46 -5.70
N HIS A 277 -5.12 -28.75 -6.94
CA HIS A 277 -5.91 -27.83 -7.75
C HIS A 277 -7.36 -27.83 -7.27
N MET A 278 -7.79 -26.66 -6.81
CA MET A 278 -9.16 -26.38 -6.44
C MET A 278 -9.61 -25.20 -7.29
N PRO A 279 -10.46 -25.39 -8.31
CA PRO A 279 -10.96 -24.28 -9.12
C PRO A 279 -11.66 -23.24 -8.23
N ARG A 280 -11.02 -22.09 -8.01
CA ARG A 280 -11.59 -20.95 -7.27
C ARG A 280 -12.02 -19.84 -8.21
N ALA A 281 -12.94 -19.00 -7.74
CA ALA A 281 -13.22 -17.74 -8.40
C ALA A 281 -11.99 -16.83 -8.29
N MET A 282 -11.57 -16.27 -9.41
CA MET A 282 -10.49 -15.28 -9.46
C MET A 282 -10.89 -14.03 -8.67
N LEU A 283 -9.92 -13.35 -8.04
CA LEU A 283 -10.14 -12.02 -7.48
C LEU A 283 -10.72 -11.12 -8.58
N LYS A 284 -11.83 -10.46 -8.24
CA LYS A 284 -12.43 -9.43 -9.06
C LYS A 284 -12.34 -8.10 -8.32
N THR A 285 -11.87 -7.10 -9.04
CA THR A 285 -11.95 -5.69 -8.64
C THR A 285 -12.99 -5.00 -9.51
N PRO A 286 -13.57 -3.86 -9.07
CA PRO A 286 -14.52 -3.11 -9.90
C PRO A 286 -13.90 -2.72 -11.25
N GLU A 287 -14.60 -2.96 -12.36
CA GLU A 287 -13.99 -2.79 -13.70
C GLU A 287 -13.59 -1.34 -14.03
N TRP A 288 -14.24 -0.37 -13.39
CA TRP A 288 -13.98 1.05 -13.59
C TRP A 288 -12.63 1.50 -13.02
N THR A 289 -12.08 0.81 -12.01
CA THR A 289 -10.83 1.21 -11.35
C THR A 289 -9.63 1.11 -12.28
N ARG A 290 -9.65 0.20 -13.27
CA ARG A 290 -8.59 0.08 -14.28
C ARG A 290 -8.46 1.32 -15.15
N ASP A 291 -9.55 2.08 -15.30
CA ASP A 291 -9.60 3.33 -16.05
C ASP A 291 -9.51 4.56 -15.14
N ALA A 292 -9.37 4.38 -13.83
CA ALA A 292 -9.35 5.47 -12.88
C ALA A 292 -8.09 6.32 -13.03
N ILE A 293 -8.29 7.63 -12.96
CA ILE A 293 -7.30 8.65 -12.61
C ILE A 293 -7.89 9.32 -11.38
N TRP A 294 -7.31 8.97 -10.23
CA TRP A 294 -7.76 9.42 -8.92
C TRP A 294 -7.26 10.82 -8.62
N TYR A 295 -8.06 11.58 -7.87
CA TYR A 295 -7.68 12.88 -7.34
C TYR A 295 -8.05 12.96 -5.86
N GLN A 296 -7.03 13.13 -5.01
CA GLN A 296 -7.15 13.21 -3.56
C GLN A 296 -7.38 14.66 -3.13
N ILE A 297 -8.48 14.88 -2.42
CA ILE A 297 -8.96 16.21 -2.02
C ILE A 297 -9.05 16.30 -0.51
N ILE A 298 -8.44 17.33 0.07
CA ILE A 298 -8.75 17.79 1.42
C ILE A 298 -9.80 18.90 1.29
N PRO A 299 -11.07 18.67 1.68
CA PRO A 299 -12.15 19.61 1.42
C PRO A 299 -11.85 21.05 1.89
N ASP A 300 -11.42 21.22 3.14
CA ASP A 300 -11.09 22.54 3.73
C ASP A 300 -10.02 23.32 2.94
N ARG A 301 -9.17 22.61 2.18
CA ARG A 301 -8.01 23.19 1.49
C ARG A 301 -8.19 23.26 -0.02
N PHE A 302 -9.30 22.77 -0.56
CA PHE A 302 -9.48 22.68 -2.01
C PHE A 302 -10.12 23.93 -2.62
N ARG A 303 -11.30 24.34 -2.14
CA ARG A 303 -11.90 25.63 -2.51
C ARG A 303 -13.04 26.01 -1.57
N ASN A 304 -13.07 27.26 -1.14
CA ASN A 304 -14.23 27.86 -0.46
C ASN A 304 -15.25 28.28 -1.53
N GLY A 305 -16.42 27.63 -1.51
CA GLY A 305 -17.51 27.88 -2.45
C GLY A 305 -18.76 28.46 -1.77
N ASP A 306 -18.90 28.31 -0.46
CA ASP A 306 -19.99 28.86 0.34
C ASP A 306 -19.49 29.49 1.64
N PRO A 307 -19.14 30.80 1.63
CA PRO A 307 -18.68 31.49 2.83
C PRO A 307 -19.69 31.52 3.99
N ALA A 308 -20.96 31.15 3.77
CA ALA A 308 -21.96 31.10 4.83
C ALA A 308 -21.70 29.94 5.82
N ASN A 309 -20.96 28.90 5.43
CA ASN A 309 -20.60 27.78 6.28
C ASN A 309 -19.18 27.89 6.90
N ASP A 310 -18.47 29.00 6.63
CA ASP A 310 -17.13 29.21 7.13
C ASP A 310 -17.04 29.13 8.66
N PRO A 311 -15.97 28.49 9.19
CA PRO A 311 -15.66 28.53 10.61
C PRO A 311 -15.21 29.93 11.04
N ASP A 312 -15.30 30.21 12.34
CA ASP A 312 -14.76 31.43 12.94
C ASP A 312 -13.72 31.03 14.01
N PRO A 313 -12.43 31.37 13.85
CA PRO A 313 -11.84 32.14 12.75
C PRO A 313 -11.56 31.31 11.49
N VAL A 314 -11.62 31.97 10.32
CA VAL A 314 -11.16 31.44 9.02
C VAL A 314 -10.04 32.32 8.47
N ARG A 315 -9.02 31.71 7.83
CA ARG A 315 -7.96 32.48 7.16
C ARG A 315 -8.41 32.90 5.75
N PRO A 316 -8.01 34.10 5.28
CA PRO A 316 -8.20 34.46 3.87
C PRO A 316 -7.51 33.44 2.96
N TRP A 317 -8.18 32.99 1.90
CA TRP A 317 -7.66 31.97 0.99
C TRP A 317 -6.31 32.35 0.36
N THR A 318 -6.13 33.62 0.01
CA THR A 318 -4.94 34.15 -0.66
C THR A 318 -3.81 34.51 0.30
N SER A 319 -3.98 34.26 1.60
CA SER A 319 -3.01 34.66 2.62
C SER A 319 -1.75 33.80 2.62
N GLU A 320 -0.62 34.41 2.97
CA GLU A 320 0.67 33.73 3.04
C GLU A 320 0.67 32.69 4.17
N TRP A 321 1.19 31.49 3.87
CA TRP A 321 1.13 30.35 4.78
C TRP A 321 1.96 30.56 6.05
N PHE A 322 3.17 31.12 6.02
CA PHE A 322 4.02 31.24 7.21
C PHE A 322 3.70 32.47 8.07
N THR A 323 2.92 33.41 7.55
CA THR A 323 2.55 34.65 8.22
C THR A 323 1.40 34.39 9.20
N PRO A 324 1.57 34.69 10.51
CA PRO A 324 0.48 34.60 11.47
C PRO A 324 -0.61 35.63 11.18
N SER A 325 -1.87 35.21 11.32
CA SER A 325 -3.01 36.12 11.28
C SER A 325 -3.05 36.96 12.57
N PRO A 326 -3.74 38.12 12.61
CA PRO A 326 -3.74 39.01 13.79
C PRO A 326 -4.24 38.39 15.11
N TRP A 327 -4.92 37.24 15.08
CA TRP A 327 -5.36 36.49 16.25
C TRP A 327 -4.40 35.38 16.68
N GLU A 328 -3.51 34.93 15.80
CA GLU A 328 -2.57 33.84 16.08
C GLU A 328 -1.39 34.36 16.92
N GLY A 329 -1.06 33.66 18.02
CA GLY A 329 0.11 33.94 18.86
C GLY A 329 -0.08 34.98 19.96
N LYS A 330 -1.29 35.50 20.11
CA LYS A 330 -1.64 36.39 21.24
C LYS A 330 -1.55 35.74 22.61
N ASP A 331 -1.59 34.41 22.67
CA ASP A 331 -1.55 33.58 23.87
C ASP A 331 -0.19 32.88 24.07
N GLY A 332 0.83 33.25 23.31
CA GLY A 332 2.18 32.68 23.42
C GLY A 332 2.39 31.40 22.61
N GLN A 333 1.39 30.95 21.85
CA GLN A 333 1.52 29.86 20.89
C GLN A 333 2.50 30.22 19.75
N THR A 334 3.08 29.21 19.11
CA THR A 334 3.98 29.36 17.95
C THR A 334 3.43 28.61 16.73
N PHE A 335 3.95 28.95 15.54
CA PHE A 335 3.45 28.45 14.26
C PHE A 335 3.32 26.92 14.19
N TYR A 336 4.42 26.21 14.41
CA TYR A 336 4.43 24.75 14.29
C TYR A 336 3.98 24.01 15.54
N ASN A 337 3.87 24.66 16.69
CA ASN A 337 3.30 24.00 17.86
C ASN A 337 1.76 24.08 17.87
N PHE A 338 1.17 25.03 17.12
CA PHE A 338 -0.27 25.27 17.17
C PHE A 338 -0.88 25.71 15.83
N PHE A 339 -0.53 26.88 15.31
CA PHE A 339 -1.30 27.52 14.21
C PHE A 339 -1.42 26.65 12.98
N ALA A 340 -0.31 26.05 12.55
CA ALA A 340 -0.26 25.29 11.31
C ALA A 340 -1.23 24.08 11.30
N PHE A 341 -1.55 23.53 12.48
CA PHE A 341 -2.47 22.40 12.66
C PHE A 341 -3.92 22.81 12.97
N ALA A 342 -4.19 24.07 13.29
CA ALA A 342 -5.52 24.55 13.70
C ALA A 342 -6.22 25.44 12.64
N ARG A 343 -5.52 25.77 11.55
CA ARG A 343 -6.03 26.69 10.53
C ARG A 343 -7.12 26.08 9.67
N PHE A 344 -8.19 26.86 9.51
CA PHE A 344 -9.24 26.63 8.53
C PHE A 344 -9.15 27.66 7.40
N TYR A 345 -9.49 27.22 6.18
CA TYR A 345 -9.61 28.08 5.00
C TYR A 345 -11.03 28.10 4.42
N GLY A 346 -11.95 27.31 4.99
CA GLY A 346 -13.37 27.33 4.62
C GLY A 346 -13.67 26.58 3.34
N GLY A 347 -12.80 25.63 2.94
CA GLY A 347 -13.07 24.81 1.77
C GLY A 347 -14.20 23.80 2.01
N ASP A 348 -15.06 23.61 1.02
CA ASP A 348 -16.35 22.93 1.20
C ASP A 348 -16.81 22.15 -0.04
N LEU A 349 -17.97 21.46 0.07
CA LEU A 349 -18.56 20.69 -1.03
C LEU A 349 -19.01 21.55 -2.22
N ALA A 350 -19.42 22.81 -1.98
CA ALA A 350 -19.79 23.73 -3.05
C ALA A 350 -18.56 24.14 -3.88
N GLY A 351 -17.42 24.36 -3.22
CA GLY A 351 -16.15 24.65 -3.88
C GLY A 351 -15.62 23.47 -4.70
N ILE A 352 -15.73 22.24 -4.18
CA ILE A 352 -15.41 21.02 -4.95
C ILE A 352 -16.35 20.91 -6.17
N GLU A 353 -17.65 21.10 -5.96
CA GLU A 353 -18.66 21.03 -7.02
C GLU A 353 -18.40 22.04 -8.15
N GLU A 354 -18.02 23.27 -7.83
CA GLU A 354 -17.70 24.30 -8.83
C GLU A 354 -16.49 23.92 -9.68
N LYS A 355 -15.55 23.15 -9.12
CA LYS A 355 -14.32 22.75 -9.81
C LYS A 355 -14.38 21.32 -10.40
N LEU A 356 -15.53 20.65 -10.38
CA LEU A 356 -15.72 19.41 -11.16
C LEU A 356 -15.38 19.57 -12.66
N PRO A 357 -15.71 20.68 -13.34
CA PRO A 357 -15.27 20.90 -14.73
C PRO A 357 -13.74 20.96 -14.88
N TYR A 358 -13.05 21.61 -13.93
CA TYR A 358 -11.58 21.66 -13.90
C TYR A 358 -10.97 20.27 -13.76
N LEU A 359 -11.49 19.45 -12.83
CA LEU A 359 -11.03 18.07 -12.64
C LEU A 359 -11.29 17.21 -13.89
N LYS A 360 -12.43 17.42 -14.57
CA LYS A 360 -12.75 16.71 -15.80
C LYS A 360 -11.78 17.06 -16.93
N GLU A 361 -11.44 18.35 -17.07
CA GLU A 361 -10.46 18.85 -18.03
C GLU A 361 -9.06 18.33 -17.72
N LEU A 362 -8.68 18.26 -16.43
CA LEU A 362 -7.42 17.66 -15.98
C LEU A 362 -7.30 16.18 -16.38
N GLY A 363 -8.44 15.50 -16.53
CA GLY A 363 -8.50 14.09 -16.90
C GLY A 363 -8.94 13.18 -15.76
N VAL A 364 -9.29 13.72 -14.61
CA VAL A 364 -9.77 12.94 -13.45
C VAL A 364 -11.14 12.32 -13.73
N ASN A 365 -11.38 11.13 -13.17
CA ASN A 365 -12.68 10.46 -13.17
C ASN A 365 -12.96 9.69 -11.86
N ALA A 366 -12.10 9.79 -10.85
CA ALA A 366 -12.32 9.22 -9.53
C ALA A 366 -11.85 10.21 -8.45
N LEU A 367 -12.71 10.48 -7.46
CA LEU A 367 -12.47 11.41 -6.37
C LEU A 367 -12.26 10.61 -5.09
N TYR A 368 -11.15 10.85 -4.41
CA TYR A 368 -10.92 10.40 -3.05
C TYR A 368 -10.99 11.63 -2.14
N LEU A 369 -12.02 11.68 -1.30
CA LEU A 369 -12.16 12.72 -0.29
C LEU A 369 -11.56 12.21 1.02
N THR A 370 -10.66 13.00 1.63
CA THR A 370 -10.29 12.79 3.05
C THR A 370 -11.54 12.89 3.93
N PRO A 371 -11.49 12.54 5.24
CA PRO A 371 -12.70 12.44 6.05
C PRO A 371 -13.58 13.69 5.97
N ILE A 372 -14.88 13.47 5.71
CA ILE A 372 -15.89 14.53 5.58
C ILE A 372 -16.86 14.58 6.76
N PHE A 373 -16.79 13.57 7.62
CA PHE A 373 -17.69 13.42 8.76
C PHE A 373 -17.42 14.47 9.83
N ALA A 374 -18.45 14.75 10.62
CA ALA A 374 -18.39 15.80 11.64
C ALA A 374 -17.21 15.59 12.60
N ALA A 375 -16.36 16.60 12.74
CA ALA A 375 -15.19 16.58 13.62
C ALA A 375 -14.79 18.03 14.02
N PRO A 376 -14.07 18.23 15.13
CA PRO A 376 -13.64 19.56 15.52
C PRO A 376 -12.47 20.08 14.66
N SER A 377 -11.61 19.20 14.15
CA SER A 377 -10.46 19.59 13.33
C SER A 377 -10.80 19.83 11.85
N TYR A 378 -9.88 20.46 11.12
CA TYR A 378 -9.99 20.60 9.67
C TYR A 378 -9.74 19.27 8.94
N HIS A 379 -8.87 18.41 9.47
CA HIS A 379 -8.44 17.14 8.87
C HIS A 379 -9.43 16.00 9.11
N LYS A 380 -10.25 16.09 10.17
CA LYS A 380 -11.42 15.26 10.46
C LYS A 380 -11.17 13.78 10.80
N TYR A 381 -9.91 13.36 10.96
CA TYR A 381 -9.57 12.03 11.50
C TYR A 381 -10.02 11.82 12.96
N ASP A 382 -10.23 12.89 13.72
CA ASP A 382 -10.85 12.89 15.05
C ASP A 382 -12.39 12.90 14.97
N VAL A 383 -12.96 11.94 14.24
CA VAL A 383 -14.40 11.89 13.91
C VAL A 383 -15.26 11.95 15.17
N ALA A 384 -16.10 12.98 15.27
CA ALA A 384 -17.09 13.12 16.33
C ALA A 384 -18.40 12.39 16.00
N ASN A 385 -18.74 12.23 14.71
CA ASN A 385 -19.93 11.48 14.31
C ASN A 385 -19.85 10.94 12.87
N PHE A 386 -19.87 9.61 12.71
CA PHE A 386 -19.81 8.93 11.40
C PHE A 386 -21.13 8.98 10.59
N ILE A 387 -22.24 9.39 11.20
CA ILE A 387 -23.57 9.40 10.59
C ILE A 387 -23.79 10.66 9.74
N HIS A 388 -23.07 11.74 10.04
CA HIS A 388 -23.28 13.06 9.42
C HIS A 388 -22.03 13.70 8.86
N VAL A 389 -22.19 14.41 7.75
CA VAL A 389 -21.20 15.31 7.17
C VAL A 389 -21.01 16.52 8.08
N ASP A 390 -19.78 17.02 8.17
CA ASP A 390 -19.45 18.23 8.92
C ASP A 390 -20.14 19.47 8.33
N ASP A 391 -20.80 20.26 9.18
CA ASP A 391 -21.53 21.46 8.77
C ASP A 391 -20.64 22.51 8.08
N ARG A 392 -19.33 22.54 8.38
CA ARG A 392 -18.37 23.43 7.71
C ARG A 392 -18.09 23.04 6.26
N LEU A 393 -18.47 21.83 5.85
CA LEU A 393 -18.34 21.37 4.46
C LEU A 393 -19.67 21.46 3.70
N GLY A 394 -20.78 21.61 4.42
CA GLY A 394 -22.14 21.55 3.91
C GLY A 394 -22.94 22.79 4.27
N VAL A 395 -23.89 22.63 5.19
CA VAL A 395 -24.81 23.69 5.63
C VAL A 395 -24.60 23.94 7.12
N LYS A 396 -24.30 25.19 7.48
CA LYS A 396 -24.08 25.60 8.88
C LYS A 396 -25.29 25.32 9.76
N ASP A 397 -25.02 24.93 11.01
CA ASP A 397 -26.01 24.70 12.07
C ASP A 397 -27.07 23.63 11.75
N SER A 398 -26.77 22.70 10.84
CA SER A 398 -27.68 21.62 10.44
C SER A 398 -27.63 20.42 11.39
N TYR A 399 -26.53 20.27 12.13
CA TYR A 399 -26.21 19.09 12.94
C TYR A 399 -26.90 19.07 14.32
N GLU A 400 -26.81 20.16 15.10
CA GLU A 400 -27.12 20.14 16.55
C GLU A 400 -28.56 19.75 16.92
N GLN A 401 -29.54 20.07 16.07
CA GLN A 401 -30.95 19.78 16.37
C GLN A 401 -31.34 18.34 16.03
N VAL A 402 -30.70 17.78 15.01
CA VAL A 402 -30.96 16.42 14.54
C VAL A 402 -30.43 15.40 15.55
N ILE A 403 -29.17 15.54 15.95
CA ILE A 403 -28.51 14.54 16.82
C ILE A 403 -29.14 14.39 18.21
N LYS A 404 -29.91 15.38 18.68
CA LYS A 404 -30.64 15.31 19.96
C LYS A 404 -31.78 14.28 19.93
N GLN A 405 -32.26 13.92 18.74
CA GLN A 405 -33.39 13.01 18.53
C GLN A 405 -32.92 11.61 18.10
N GLU A 406 -31.62 11.43 17.94
CA GLU A 406 -31.04 10.20 17.42
C GLU A 406 -30.45 9.34 18.54
N ASP A 407 -30.48 8.03 18.31
CA ASP A 407 -29.77 7.06 19.11
C ASP A 407 -28.70 6.38 18.23
N LEU A 408 -27.42 6.56 18.58
CA LEU A 408 -26.29 5.91 17.91
C LEU A 408 -26.43 4.38 17.76
N LEU A 409 -27.20 3.72 18.63
CA LEU A 409 -27.43 2.27 18.60
C LEU A 409 -28.66 1.87 17.76
N ASN A 410 -29.46 2.82 17.31
CA ASN A 410 -30.70 2.57 16.57
C ASN A 410 -30.74 3.37 15.25
N PRO A 411 -30.28 2.77 14.13
CA PRO A 411 -30.29 3.42 12.83
C PRO A 411 -31.66 3.91 12.34
N ALA A 412 -32.76 3.34 12.84
CA ALA A 412 -34.12 3.79 12.49
C ALA A 412 -34.48 5.17 13.06
N THR A 413 -33.67 5.71 13.98
CA THR A 413 -33.84 7.06 14.52
C THR A 413 -33.03 8.11 13.78
N TRP A 414 -32.06 7.70 12.95
CA TRP A 414 -31.15 8.61 12.28
C TRP A 414 -31.88 9.38 11.17
N GLN A 415 -31.65 10.68 11.11
CA GLN A 415 -32.25 11.57 10.13
C GLN A 415 -31.17 12.12 9.20
N TRP A 416 -31.54 12.60 8.02
CA TRP A 416 -30.61 13.29 7.14
C TRP A 416 -30.54 14.76 7.50
N THR A 417 -29.35 15.27 7.83
CA THR A 417 -29.13 16.72 7.99
C THR A 417 -29.13 17.42 6.62
N GLU A 418 -29.15 18.75 6.61
CA GLU A 418 -29.00 19.49 5.34
C GLU A 418 -27.59 19.34 4.76
N SER A 419 -26.56 19.22 5.60
CA SER A 419 -25.19 18.87 5.17
C SER A 419 -25.13 17.50 4.49
N ASP A 420 -25.81 16.49 5.04
CA ASP A 420 -25.85 15.16 4.42
C ASP A 420 -26.54 15.20 3.06
N LYS A 421 -27.69 15.88 2.97
CA LYS A 421 -28.43 16.05 1.71
C LYS A 421 -27.59 16.79 0.67
N ARG A 422 -26.83 17.81 1.09
CA ARG A 422 -25.89 18.55 0.23
C ARG A 422 -24.82 17.63 -0.33
N PHE A 423 -24.26 16.74 0.48
CA PHE A 423 -23.30 15.73 0.03
C PHE A 423 -23.92 14.72 -0.94
N LEU A 424 -25.10 14.17 -0.65
CA LEU A 424 -25.78 13.26 -1.58
C LEU A 424 -26.15 13.94 -2.91
N ALA A 425 -26.46 15.24 -2.90
CA ALA A 425 -26.63 16.02 -4.12
C ALA A 425 -25.31 16.19 -4.90
N PHE A 426 -24.20 16.43 -4.18
CA PHE A 426 -22.86 16.48 -4.77
C PHE A 426 -22.48 15.13 -5.42
N VAL A 427 -22.65 14.00 -4.72
CA VAL A 427 -22.38 12.65 -5.25
C VAL A 427 -23.14 12.42 -6.55
N ARG A 428 -24.46 12.70 -6.57
CA ARG A 428 -25.28 12.59 -7.78
C ARG A 428 -24.75 13.43 -8.93
N LYS A 429 -24.36 14.69 -8.68
CA LYS A 429 -23.81 15.58 -9.71
C LYS A 429 -22.44 15.11 -10.21
N ALA A 430 -21.55 14.68 -9.32
CA ALA A 430 -20.26 14.13 -9.67
C ALA A 430 -20.42 12.87 -10.56
N LYS A 431 -21.31 11.95 -10.19
CA LYS A 431 -21.62 10.74 -10.97
C LYS A 431 -22.24 11.08 -12.33
N GLN A 432 -23.12 12.07 -12.42
CA GLN A 432 -23.64 12.57 -13.71
C GLN A 432 -22.54 13.12 -14.64
N MET A 433 -21.46 13.64 -14.07
CA MET A 433 -20.27 14.07 -14.82
C MET A 433 -19.27 12.94 -15.07
N GLY A 434 -19.58 11.70 -14.66
CA GLY A 434 -18.77 10.51 -14.84
C GLY A 434 -17.58 10.43 -13.86
N PHE A 435 -17.73 10.95 -12.65
CA PHE A 435 -16.82 10.71 -11.53
C PHE A 435 -17.33 9.57 -10.66
N HIS A 436 -16.41 8.76 -10.15
CA HIS A 436 -16.64 7.92 -8.98
C HIS A 436 -16.23 8.67 -7.72
N VAL A 437 -16.94 8.48 -6.60
CA VAL A 437 -16.66 9.14 -5.32
C VAL A 437 -16.37 8.11 -4.23
N VAL A 438 -15.20 8.21 -3.62
CA VAL A 438 -14.74 7.35 -2.52
C VAL A 438 -14.51 8.19 -1.27
N LEU A 439 -14.98 7.69 -0.13
CA LEU A 439 -14.80 8.33 1.18
C LEU A 439 -13.73 7.64 2.01
N ASP A 440 -13.14 8.41 2.91
CA ASP A 440 -12.26 7.90 3.96
C ASP A 440 -13.05 7.32 5.15
N ALA A 441 -12.71 6.10 5.56
CA ALA A 441 -13.29 5.39 6.68
C ALA A 441 -12.30 5.30 7.85
N VAL A 442 -12.50 6.16 8.85
CA VAL A 442 -11.70 6.21 10.09
C VAL A 442 -12.27 5.28 11.14
N PHE A 443 -12.22 3.97 10.91
CA PHE A 443 -12.86 2.98 11.79
C PHE A 443 -11.98 2.51 12.95
N ASN A 444 -10.68 2.83 12.98
CA ASN A 444 -9.78 2.38 14.04
C ASN A 444 -10.07 3.07 15.39
N HIS A 445 -10.40 4.36 15.33
CA HIS A 445 -10.58 5.26 16.47
C HIS A 445 -11.66 6.30 16.14
N CYS A 446 -11.99 7.15 17.11
CA CYS A 446 -12.81 8.35 16.89
C CYS A 446 -12.19 9.55 17.63
N GLY A 447 -12.77 10.73 17.53
CA GLY A 447 -12.42 11.89 18.35
C GLY A 447 -12.95 11.77 19.78
N ASP A 448 -12.33 12.48 20.72
CA ASP A 448 -12.78 12.54 22.13
C ASP A 448 -14.09 13.33 22.32
N ASP A 449 -14.53 14.01 21.27
CA ASP A 449 -15.83 14.66 21.15
C ASP A 449 -16.97 13.73 20.70
N HIS A 450 -16.66 12.48 20.35
CA HIS A 450 -17.67 11.50 19.94
C HIS A 450 -18.70 11.24 21.07
N PRO A 451 -20.03 11.28 20.82
CA PRO A 451 -21.05 11.18 21.87
C PRO A 451 -20.94 9.93 22.73
N ALA A 452 -20.61 8.78 22.12
CA ALA A 452 -20.36 7.54 22.86
C ALA A 452 -19.18 7.66 23.84
N PHE A 453 -18.09 8.33 23.46
CA PHE A 453 -16.93 8.50 24.32
C PHE A 453 -17.19 9.51 25.44
N ARG A 454 -17.88 10.61 25.14
CA ARG A 454 -18.35 11.57 26.14
C ARG A 454 -19.24 10.90 27.19
N ASP A 455 -20.16 10.02 26.78
CA ASP A 455 -21.00 9.23 27.69
C ASP A 455 -20.16 8.31 28.58
N VAL A 456 -19.16 7.60 28.01
CA VAL A 456 -18.23 6.76 28.79
C VAL A 456 -17.43 7.57 29.81
N ARG A 457 -16.96 8.77 29.46
CA ARG A 457 -16.25 9.67 30.38
C ARG A 457 -17.13 10.16 31.52
N GLN A 458 -18.41 10.43 31.26
CA GLN A 458 -19.36 10.97 32.23
C GLN A 458 -19.95 9.88 33.15
N VAL A 459 -20.38 8.76 32.56
CA VAL A 459 -21.14 7.70 33.24
C VAL A 459 -20.23 6.57 33.72
N GLY A 460 -19.05 6.41 33.12
CA GLY A 460 -18.10 5.35 33.46
C GLY A 460 -18.60 3.97 33.05
N LYS A 461 -18.33 2.95 33.88
CA LYS A 461 -18.67 1.53 33.61
C LYS A 461 -20.16 1.27 33.34
N GLN A 462 -21.04 2.19 33.73
CA GLN A 462 -22.50 2.06 33.52
C GLN A 462 -22.95 2.65 32.18
N SER A 463 -22.05 3.26 31.41
CA SER A 463 -22.33 3.70 30.05
C SER A 463 -22.76 2.52 29.19
N ARG A 464 -23.76 2.72 28.34
CA ARG A 464 -24.17 1.73 27.33
C ARG A 464 -23.12 1.53 26.22
N PHE A 465 -22.09 2.35 26.21
CA PHE A 465 -20.95 2.29 25.30
C PHE A 465 -19.65 1.92 26.03
N ALA A 466 -19.72 1.49 27.30
CA ALA A 466 -18.54 1.19 28.13
C ALA A 466 -17.61 0.13 27.52
N ASP A 467 -18.13 -0.74 26.66
CA ASP A 467 -17.39 -1.78 25.95
C ASP A 467 -16.85 -1.34 24.57
N TRP A 468 -17.21 -0.14 24.08
CA TRP A 468 -16.74 0.37 22.78
C TRP A 468 -15.25 0.71 22.78
N PHE A 469 -14.71 1.20 23.90
CA PHE A 469 -13.39 1.80 23.97
C PHE A 469 -12.40 0.97 24.79
N ASP A 470 -11.13 1.09 24.46
CA ASP A 470 -10.04 0.44 25.20
C ASP A 470 -9.70 1.21 26.49
N VAL A 471 -10.58 1.08 27.49
CA VAL A 471 -10.45 1.69 28.83
C VAL A 471 -9.52 0.83 29.69
N THR A 472 -8.33 1.37 29.99
CA THR A 472 -7.27 0.69 30.76
C THR A 472 -7.46 0.80 32.26
N SER A 473 -8.09 1.87 32.73
CA SER A 473 -8.48 2.03 34.13
C SER A 473 -9.76 2.85 34.22
N TRP A 474 -10.66 2.46 35.13
CA TRP A 474 -11.88 3.22 35.39
C TRP A 474 -11.72 4.19 36.56
N GLN A 475 -10.75 3.97 37.45
CA GLN A 475 -10.47 4.80 38.61
C GLN A 475 -8.96 4.75 38.94
N PRO A 476 -8.17 5.78 38.58
CA PRO A 476 -8.56 6.96 37.78
C PRO A 476 -8.96 6.56 36.36
N PHE A 477 -9.79 7.36 35.69
CA PHE A 477 -10.18 7.07 34.30
C PHE A 477 -8.97 7.23 33.37
N ALA A 478 -8.61 6.15 32.68
CA ALA A 478 -7.53 6.08 31.70
C ALA A 478 -7.92 5.13 30.56
N TYR A 479 -7.43 5.41 29.37
CA TYR A 479 -7.79 4.70 28.13
C TYR A 479 -6.64 4.80 27.14
N ARG A 480 -6.69 3.98 26.09
CA ARG A 480 -5.72 4.01 25.00
C ARG A 480 -6.16 4.99 23.90
N GLY A 481 -5.25 5.89 23.53
CA GLY A 481 -5.38 6.76 22.36
C GLY A 481 -4.55 6.24 21.19
N TRP A 482 -4.97 6.51 19.96
CA TRP A 482 -4.23 6.10 18.76
C TRP A 482 -2.86 6.77 18.73
N ALA A 483 -1.80 5.98 18.53
CA ALA A 483 -0.40 6.43 18.67
C ALA A 483 -0.06 7.20 19.97
N GLY A 484 -0.89 7.06 21.03
CA GLY A 484 -0.75 7.82 22.28
C GLY A 484 -1.46 9.19 22.29
N PHE A 485 -2.12 9.61 21.21
CA PHE A 485 -2.89 10.84 21.16
C PHE A 485 -4.18 10.71 21.98
N ALA A 486 -4.26 11.42 23.10
CA ALA A 486 -5.40 11.36 24.01
C ALA A 486 -6.73 11.81 23.36
N HIS A 487 -6.69 12.71 22.38
CA HIS A 487 -7.88 13.19 21.67
C HIS A 487 -8.44 12.19 20.65
N MET A 488 -7.78 11.05 20.44
CA MET A 488 -8.19 9.99 19.50
C MET A 488 -8.36 8.65 20.23
N PRO A 489 -9.39 8.47 21.09
CA PRO A 489 -9.64 7.20 21.77
C PRO A 489 -9.84 6.05 20.77
N VAL A 490 -9.12 4.95 20.97
CA VAL A 490 -9.27 3.76 20.10
C VAL A 490 -10.49 2.95 20.50
N PHE A 491 -11.15 2.39 19.51
CA PHE A 491 -12.15 1.35 19.76
C PHE A 491 -11.48 0.07 20.25
N LYS A 492 -12.14 -0.63 21.18
CA LYS A 492 -11.67 -1.88 21.75
C LYS A 492 -11.76 -3.01 20.73
N LYS A 493 -10.69 -3.80 20.64
CA LYS A 493 -10.52 -4.88 19.67
C LYS A 493 -10.23 -6.22 20.35
N ASP A 494 -10.51 -7.31 19.65
CA ASP A 494 -10.13 -8.68 20.02
C ASP A 494 -9.62 -9.44 18.79
N ALA A 495 -9.35 -10.74 18.89
CA ALA A 495 -8.80 -11.53 17.77
C ALA A 495 -9.69 -11.54 16.49
N ASN A 496 -10.97 -11.19 16.58
CA ASN A 496 -11.92 -11.20 15.47
C ASN A 496 -12.26 -9.81 14.92
N GLY A 497 -11.71 -8.73 15.48
CA GLY A 497 -12.04 -7.35 15.08
C GLY A 497 -12.38 -6.46 16.27
N PHE A 498 -13.58 -5.86 16.25
CA PHE A 498 -14.09 -5.07 17.37
C PHE A 498 -14.70 -5.95 18.45
N ALA A 499 -14.37 -5.67 19.71
CA ALA A 499 -14.85 -6.44 20.86
C ALA A 499 -16.35 -6.20 21.17
N SER A 500 -16.89 -5.04 20.78
CA SER A 500 -18.31 -4.73 20.98
C SER A 500 -19.13 -5.03 19.73
N ASP A 501 -20.12 -5.93 19.88
CA ASP A 501 -21.11 -6.22 18.82
C ASP A 501 -21.91 -4.98 18.42
N SER A 502 -22.16 -4.08 19.37
CA SER A 502 -22.97 -2.89 19.12
C SER A 502 -22.21 -1.84 18.30
N LEU A 503 -20.90 -1.68 18.54
CA LEU A 503 -20.01 -0.89 17.70
C LEU A 503 -19.94 -1.46 16.28
N LYS A 504 -19.72 -2.77 16.15
CA LYS A 504 -19.65 -3.43 14.83
C LYS A 504 -20.94 -3.21 14.03
N LYS A 505 -22.11 -3.39 14.65
CA LYS A 505 -23.42 -3.11 14.02
C LYS A 505 -23.57 -1.64 13.62
N HIS A 506 -23.10 -0.73 14.47
CA HIS A 506 -23.10 0.71 14.17
C HIS A 506 -22.28 1.02 12.91
N LEU A 507 -21.04 0.51 12.80
CA LEU A 507 -20.19 0.74 11.62
C LEU A 507 -20.76 0.12 10.33
N PHE A 508 -21.41 -1.03 10.42
CA PHE A 508 -22.12 -1.63 9.27
C PHE A 508 -23.33 -0.77 8.85
N ALA A 509 -24.07 -0.21 9.80
CA ALA A 509 -25.18 0.69 9.49
C ALA A 509 -24.70 2.02 8.88
N VAL A 510 -23.58 2.58 9.37
CA VAL A 510 -22.90 3.73 8.73
C VAL A 510 -22.49 3.39 7.30
N THR A 511 -21.91 2.21 7.09
CA THR A 511 -21.47 1.75 5.76
C THR A 511 -22.66 1.69 4.79
N GLN A 512 -23.78 1.06 5.19
CA GLN A 512 -25.00 0.99 4.40
C GLN A 512 -25.54 2.38 4.07
N ARG A 513 -25.63 3.25 5.07
CA ARG A 513 -26.20 4.61 4.94
C ARG A 513 -25.56 5.41 3.82
N TRP A 514 -24.25 5.33 3.65
CA TRP A 514 -23.54 6.12 2.62
C TRP A 514 -23.47 5.42 1.26
N MET A 515 -23.66 4.11 1.21
CA MET A 515 -23.57 3.31 -0.02
C MET A 515 -24.92 3.07 -0.72
N ASP A 516 -26.00 3.06 0.04
CA ASP A 516 -27.39 2.94 -0.44
C ASP A 516 -28.28 3.80 0.50
N PRO A 517 -28.21 5.14 0.32
CA PRO A 517 -28.87 6.14 1.17
C PRO A 517 -30.39 6.04 1.28
N ASP A 518 -31.09 5.63 0.21
CA ASP A 518 -32.55 5.48 0.24
C ASP A 518 -33.03 4.05 0.57
N GLY A 519 -32.11 3.07 0.60
CA GLY A 519 -32.34 1.72 1.05
C GLY A 519 -33.17 0.89 0.07
N ASP A 520 -33.22 1.30 -1.20
CA ASP A 520 -33.96 0.60 -2.25
C ASP A 520 -33.19 -0.58 -2.87
N GLY A 521 -31.89 -0.69 -2.55
CA GLY A 521 -30.98 -1.72 -3.04
C GLY A 521 -30.28 -1.37 -4.36
N ASP A 522 -30.45 -0.17 -4.89
CA ASP A 522 -29.69 0.42 -5.99
C ASP A 522 -28.60 1.35 -5.44
N PRO A 523 -27.30 0.98 -5.51
CA PRO A 523 -26.22 1.82 -4.97
C PRO A 523 -25.90 3.05 -5.86
N SER A 524 -26.73 3.37 -6.85
CA SER A 524 -26.46 4.44 -7.81
C SER A 524 -26.53 5.85 -7.22
N ASP A 525 -27.25 6.04 -6.11
CA ASP A 525 -27.38 7.28 -5.36
C ASP A 525 -26.34 7.44 -4.22
N GLY A 526 -25.64 6.36 -3.87
CA GLY A 526 -24.56 6.31 -2.89
C GLY A 526 -23.14 6.46 -3.45
N ILE A 527 -22.17 6.35 -2.55
CA ILE A 527 -20.73 6.41 -2.87
C ILE A 527 -20.25 5.14 -3.59
N ASP A 528 -19.14 5.26 -4.32
CA ASP A 528 -18.55 4.20 -5.14
C ASP A 528 -17.47 3.39 -4.40
N GLY A 529 -17.24 3.64 -3.11
CA GLY A 529 -16.28 2.87 -2.32
C GLY A 529 -15.69 3.60 -1.12
N TRP A 530 -14.68 2.96 -0.52
CA TRP A 530 -14.02 3.40 0.71
C TRP A 530 -12.49 3.31 0.62
N ARG A 531 -11.80 4.34 1.12
CA ARG A 531 -10.40 4.31 1.55
C ARG A 531 -10.37 4.08 3.05
N LEU A 532 -9.60 3.10 3.52
CA LEU A 532 -9.57 2.70 4.92
C LEU A 532 -8.34 3.31 5.60
N ASP A 533 -8.57 4.11 6.65
CA ASP A 533 -7.54 4.71 7.49
C ASP A 533 -7.00 3.70 8.51
N VAL A 534 -5.67 3.60 8.61
CA VAL A 534 -4.94 2.70 9.52
C VAL A 534 -5.58 1.31 9.63
N PRO A 535 -5.83 0.61 8.51
CA PRO A 535 -6.56 -0.66 8.52
C PRO A 535 -5.79 -1.77 9.23
N ASN A 536 -4.45 -1.62 9.34
CA ASN A 536 -3.56 -2.59 9.98
C ASN A 536 -3.79 -2.70 11.50
N ASP A 537 -4.39 -1.69 12.13
CA ASP A 537 -4.73 -1.73 13.56
C ASP A 537 -6.07 -2.45 13.82
N ILE A 538 -6.79 -2.87 12.77
CA ILE A 538 -8.02 -3.64 12.87
C ILE A 538 -7.76 -5.07 12.37
N PRO A 539 -8.02 -6.10 13.19
CA PRO A 539 -7.82 -7.49 12.82
C PRO A 539 -8.56 -7.90 11.55
N ARG A 540 -7.85 -8.62 10.68
CA ARG A 540 -8.31 -9.11 9.35
C ARG A 540 -9.71 -9.74 9.31
N PRO A 541 -10.15 -10.57 10.29
CA PRO A 541 -11.49 -11.17 10.23
C PRO A 541 -12.64 -10.16 10.12
N PHE A 542 -12.51 -8.99 10.74
CA PHE A 542 -13.50 -7.91 10.57
C PHE A 542 -13.57 -7.45 9.12
N TRP A 543 -12.42 -7.22 8.49
CA TRP A 543 -12.34 -6.73 7.12
C TRP A 543 -12.90 -7.74 6.11
N ALA A 544 -12.72 -9.04 6.34
CA ALA A 544 -13.32 -10.07 5.50
C ALA A 544 -14.87 -10.02 5.55
N GLU A 545 -15.43 -9.90 6.75
CA GLU A 545 -16.87 -9.76 6.94
C GLU A 545 -17.41 -8.44 6.39
N TRP A 546 -16.71 -7.34 6.64
CA TRP A 546 -17.08 -6.01 6.16
C TRP A 546 -16.99 -5.92 4.64
N ARG A 547 -15.96 -6.49 4.00
CA ARG A 547 -15.88 -6.60 2.53
C ARG A 547 -17.09 -7.34 1.99
N ALA A 548 -17.43 -8.50 2.55
CA ALA A 548 -18.57 -9.28 2.10
C ALA A 548 -19.88 -8.47 2.18
N PHE A 549 -20.02 -7.64 3.20
CA PHE A 549 -21.14 -6.72 3.35
C PHE A 549 -21.13 -5.59 2.31
N VAL A 550 -20.01 -4.89 2.14
CA VAL A 550 -19.84 -3.84 1.12
C VAL A 550 -20.13 -4.36 -0.29
N LYS A 551 -19.58 -5.51 -0.65
CA LYS A 551 -19.78 -6.15 -1.96
C LYS A 551 -21.20 -6.69 -2.16
N LYS A 552 -21.94 -6.93 -1.08
CA LYS A 552 -23.37 -7.28 -1.14
C LYS A 552 -24.22 -6.04 -1.47
N ILE A 553 -23.87 -4.87 -0.95
CA ILE A 553 -24.55 -3.60 -1.27
C ILE A 553 -24.23 -3.18 -2.71
N ASN A 554 -22.94 -3.14 -3.03
CA ASN A 554 -22.46 -2.74 -4.34
C ASN A 554 -21.27 -3.62 -4.75
N PRO A 555 -21.43 -4.55 -5.71
CA PRO A 555 -20.33 -5.39 -6.17
C PRO A 555 -19.20 -4.59 -6.84
N ASP A 556 -19.51 -3.40 -7.35
CA ASP A 556 -18.58 -2.47 -7.98
C ASP A 556 -18.04 -1.40 -7.02
N ALA A 557 -18.33 -1.47 -5.71
CA ALA A 557 -17.73 -0.57 -4.73
C ALA A 557 -16.24 -0.89 -4.55
N PHE A 558 -15.39 0.12 -4.66
CA PHE A 558 -13.95 -0.01 -4.47
C PHE A 558 -13.56 -0.01 -3.00
N ILE A 559 -12.69 -0.93 -2.58
CA ILE A 559 -12.14 -0.99 -1.23
C ILE A 559 -10.61 -0.90 -1.31
N THR A 560 -10.05 0.18 -0.79
CA THR A 560 -8.61 0.40 -0.73
C THR A 560 -8.12 0.63 0.69
N GLY A 561 -7.06 -0.08 1.09
CA GLY A 561 -6.42 0.12 2.39
C GLY A 561 -5.25 1.08 2.32
N GLU A 562 -5.09 1.91 3.36
CA GLU A 562 -3.83 2.59 3.63
C GLU A 562 -2.80 1.59 4.18
N VAL A 563 -2.04 0.96 3.29
CA VAL A 563 -0.97 0.03 3.66
C VAL A 563 0.33 0.53 3.05
N TRP A 564 1.23 0.98 3.92
CA TRP A 564 2.49 1.62 3.53
C TRP A 564 3.52 0.64 2.95
N HIS A 565 3.35 -0.66 3.18
CA HIS A 565 4.29 -1.70 2.75
C HIS A 565 3.61 -2.73 1.85
N ARG A 566 4.36 -3.76 1.46
CA ARG A 566 3.80 -4.89 0.71
C ARG A 566 2.55 -5.47 1.39
N ALA A 567 1.46 -5.52 0.63
CA ALA A 567 0.12 -5.84 1.12
C ALA A 567 -0.37 -7.26 0.74
N ASP A 568 0.54 -8.23 0.62
CA ASP A 568 0.25 -9.60 0.17
C ASP A 568 -0.92 -10.24 0.95
N GLN A 569 -0.96 -10.02 2.26
CA GLN A 569 -1.97 -10.54 3.17
C GLN A 569 -3.35 -9.86 3.09
N TRP A 570 -3.44 -8.75 2.35
CA TRP A 570 -4.63 -7.91 2.19
C TRP A 570 -5.25 -8.03 0.80
N LEU A 571 -4.48 -8.47 -0.20
CA LEU A 571 -4.88 -8.58 -1.61
C LEU A 571 -5.11 -10.05 -2.01
N ASP A 572 -5.82 -10.78 -1.16
CA ASP A 572 -6.05 -12.23 -1.26
C ASP A 572 -7.41 -12.60 -1.88
N GLY A 573 -8.27 -11.62 -2.16
CA GLY A 573 -9.65 -11.83 -2.61
C GLY A 573 -10.71 -11.65 -1.52
N GLU A 574 -10.29 -11.71 -0.25
CA GLU A 574 -11.17 -11.72 0.91
C GLU A 574 -11.19 -10.38 1.65
N HIS A 575 -10.17 -9.52 1.49
CA HIS A 575 -10.07 -8.24 2.22
C HIS A 575 -10.21 -7.00 1.32
N PHE A 576 -9.16 -6.54 0.64
CA PHE A 576 -9.17 -5.29 -0.14
C PHE A 576 -9.13 -5.55 -1.64
N ASP A 577 -9.64 -4.61 -2.45
CA ASP A 577 -9.48 -4.65 -3.91
C ASP A 577 -8.08 -4.16 -4.32
N ALA A 578 -7.54 -3.23 -3.54
CA ALA A 578 -6.27 -2.56 -3.76
C ALA A 578 -5.76 -1.94 -2.46
N VAL A 579 -4.58 -1.32 -2.53
CA VAL A 579 -4.05 -0.45 -1.48
C VAL A 579 -3.47 0.83 -2.09
N MET A 580 -3.24 1.83 -1.25
CA MET A 580 -2.38 2.97 -1.57
C MET A 580 -0.96 2.47 -1.82
N ASN A 581 -0.47 2.60 -3.05
CA ASN A 581 0.74 1.93 -3.51
C ASN A 581 2.02 2.72 -3.14
N TYR A 582 2.32 2.78 -1.86
CA TYR A 582 3.51 3.47 -1.34
C TYR A 582 4.82 2.81 -1.78
N GLU A 583 4.84 1.51 -2.09
CA GLU A 583 6.01 0.83 -2.65
C GLU A 583 6.34 1.32 -4.07
N PHE A 584 5.33 1.68 -4.87
CA PHE A 584 5.55 2.40 -6.13
C PHE A 584 6.17 3.78 -5.88
N ALA A 585 5.63 4.53 -4.91
CA ALA A 585 6.12 5.86 -4.57
C ALA A 585 7.60 5.84 -4.12
N ARG A 586 7.97 4.96 -3.18
CA ARG A 586 9.35 4.77 -2.73
C ARG A 586 10.30 4.43 -3.88
N THR A 587 9.86 3.57 -4.80
CA THR A 587 10.69 3.19 -5.95
C THR A 587 10.86 4.33 -6.94
N ALA A 588 9.79 5.08 -7.21
CA ALA A 588 9.84 6.26 -8.07
C ALA A 588 10.75 7.35 -7.49
N VAL A 589 10.65 7.65 -6.20
CA VAL A 589 11.51 8.62 -5.50
C VAL A 589 12.97 8.19 -5.52
N ALA A 590 13.27 6.94 -5.13
CA ALA A 590 14.63 6.43 -5.08
C ALA A 590 15.33 6.41 -6.46
N TRP A 591 14.57 6.33 -7.55
CA TRP A 591 15.12 6.34 -8.89
C TRP A 591 15.17 7.75 -9.50
N ILE A 592 14.07 8.50 -9.43
CA ILE A 592 13.90 9.77 -10.15
C ILE A 592 14.46 10.94 -9.32
N PHE A 593 14.33 10.91 -8.00
CA PHE A 593 14.60 12.07 -7.13
C PHE A 593 15.93 11.98 -6.41
N ASP A 594 16.37 10.81 -5.96
CA ASP A 594 17.65 10.67 -5.27
C ASP A 594 18.86 10.98 -6.17
N ARG A 595 20.00 11.31 -5.55
CA ARG A 595 21.25 11.67 -6.24
C ARG A 595 22.43 10.87 -5.69
N GLN A 596 22.64 10.87 -4.38
CA GLN A 596 23.70 10.13 -3.70
C GLN A 596 23.33 8.65 -3.50
N HIS A 597 22.07 8.37 -3.17
CA HIS A 597 21.56 7.02 -2.90
C HIS A 597 20.65 6.48 -4.00
N LYS A 598 20.69 7.15 -5.16
CA LYS A 598 19.89 6.82 -6.33
C LYS A 598 20.04 5.36 -6.74
N ILE A 599 18.92 4.67 -6.91
CA ILE A 599 18.91 3.32 -7.49
C ILE A 599 19.00 3.40 -9.02
N PRO A 600 19.67 2.45 -9.69
CA PRO A 600 19.72 2.41 -11.15
C PRO A 600 18.35 2.03 -11.76
N ALA A 601 18.16 2.32 -13.05
CA ALA A 601 16.95 2.01 -13.80
C ALA A 601 16.58 0.52 -13.73
N SER A 602 17.57 -0.38 -13.81
CA SER A 602 17.37 -1.84 -13.66
C SER A 602 16.82 -2.23 -12.28
N ALA A 603 17.28 -1.57 -11.22
CA ALA A 603 16.79 -1.81 -9.87
C ALA A 603 15.35 -1.30 -9.67
N ALA A 604 15.02 -0.14 -10.24
CA ALA A 604 13.67 0.40 -10.23
C ALA A 604 12.69 -0.55 -10.96
N ALA A 605 13.05 -0.98 -12.17
CA ALA A 605 12.28 -1.93 -12.96
C ALA A 605 12.09 -3.27 -12.21
N GLY A 606 13.16 -3.79 -11.60
CA GLY A 606 13.13 -5.03 -10.82
C GLY A 606 12.19 -4.96 -9.61
N ARG A 607 12.29 -3.90 -8.79
CA ARG A 607 11.44 -3.70 -7.60
C ARG A 607 9.96 -3.62 -7.98
N LEU A 608 9.65 -2.81 -8.99
CA LEU A 608 8.29 -2.61 -9.47
C LEU A 608 7.70 -3.87 -10.09
N HIS A 609 8.51 -4.66 -10.79
CA HIS A 609 8.06 -5.92 -11.36
C HIS A 609 7.86 -7.01 -10.29
N GLU A 610 8.73 -7.11 -9.28
CA GLU A 610 8.48 -7.99 -8.12
C GLU A 610 7.15 -7.65 -7.43
N LEU A 611 6.86 -6.37 -7.25
CA LEU A 611 5.58 -5.91 -6.70
C LEU A 611 4.38 -6.34 -7.56
N GLN A 612 4.49 -6.31 -8.88
CA GLN A 612 3.44 -6.82 -9.78
C GLN A 612 3.21 -8.32 -9.58
N LEU A 613 4.27 -9.10 -9.38
CA LEU A 613 4.18 -10.55 -9.18
C LEU A 613 3.62 -10.91 -7.81
N ALA A 614 3.84 -10.07 -6.80
CA ALA A 614 3.36 -10.27 -5.43
C ALA A 614 1.83 -10.31 -5.34
N TYR A 615 1.13 -9.64 -6.25
CA TYR A 615 -0.32 -9.48 -6.19
C TYR A 615 -1.06 -10.17 -7.34
N PRO A 616 -2.33 -10.58 -7.13
CA PRO A 616 -3.21 -10.94 -8.23
C PRO A 616 -3.29 -9.81 -9.26
N ALA A 617 -3.22 -10.16 -10.54
CA ALA A 617 -3.25 -9.19 -11.63
C ALA A 617 -4.42 -8.18 -11.49
N ALA A 618 -5.62 -8.66 -11.14
CA ALA A 618 -6.79 -7.79 -10.93
C ALA A 618 -6.56 -6.67 -9.89
N ALA A 619 -5.87 -6.98 -8.78
CA ALA A 619 -5.48 -6.00 -7.77
C ALA A 619 -4.41 -5.05 -8.31
N THR A 620 -3.39 -5.58 -9.00
CA THR A 620 -2.29 -4.78 -9.58
C THR A 620 -2.79 -3.65 -10.50
N TYR A 621 -3.80 -3.91 -11.33
CA TYR A 621 -4.41 -2.87 -12.19
C TYR A 621 -5.29 -1.87 -11.43
N SER A 622 -5.62 -2.14 -10.17
CA SER A 622 -6.49 -1.31 -9.32
C SER A 622 -5.73 -0.59 -8.20
N LEU A 623 -4.44 -0.87 -8.00
CA LEU A 623 -3.58 -0.20 -7.04
C LEU A 623 -3.61 1.32 -7.25
N GLN A 624 -3.76 2.08 -6.16
CA GLN A 624 -3.69 3.54 -6.22
C GLN A 624 -2.21 3.95 -6.26
N SER A 625 -1.65 4.04 -7.47
CA SER A 625 -0.26 4.44 -7.71
C SER A 625 -0.10 5.93 -7.44
N LEU A 626 0.23 6.28 -6.19
CA LEU A 626 0.56 7.63 -5.74
C LEU A 626 2.07 7.88 -5.73
N VAL A 627 2.48 9.14 -5.75
CA VAL A 627 3.87 9.55 -5.45
C VAL A 627 3.92 10.42 -4.19
N ASP A 628 2.81 11.05 -3.82
CA ASP A 628 2.65 11.83 -2.60
C ASP A 628 1.19 11.83 -2.14
N SER A 629 0.96 12.26 -0.90
CA SER A 629 -0.37 12.36 -0.30
C SER A 629 -0.47 13.53 0.68
N HIS A 630 -1.58 13.59 1.41
CA HIS A 630 -1.72 14.50 2.54
C HIS A 630 -0.84 14.14 3.75
N ASP A 631 -0.10 13.03 3.71
CA ASP A 631 0.77 12.53 4.79
C ASP A 631 2.25 12.47 4.36
N THR A 632 2.61 13.08 3.24
CA THR A 632 4.00 13.19 2.81
C THR A 632 4.30 14.60 2.34
N ASP A 633 5.57 14.99 2.20
CA ASP A 633 5.90 16.20 1.47
C ASP A 633 5.40 16.14 0.01
N ARG A 634 5.27 17.31 -0.63
CA ARG A 634 4.72 17.38 -1.98
C ARG A 634 5.72 16.90 -3.02
N LEU A 635 5.21 16.38 -4.14
CA LEU A 635 5.97 15.85 -5.26
C LEU A 635 7.18 16.71 -5.69
N ALA A 636 6.97 18.02 -5.88
CA ALA A 636 8.04 18.93 -6.26
C ALA A 636 9.03 19.22 -5.12
N SER A 637 8.57 19.16 -3.86
CA SER A 637 9.40 19.31 -2.67
C SER A 637 10.27 18.08 -2.42
N MET A 638 9.77 16.87 -2.66
CA MET A 638 10.58 15.64 -2.66
C MET A 638 11.73 15.75 -3.68
N ALA A 639 11.45 16.21 -4.89
CA ALA A 639 12.47 16.39 -5.93
C ALA A 639 13.51 17.48 -5.59
N MET A 640 13.11 18.50 -4.83
CA MET A 640 13.99 19.56 -4.32
C MET A 640 14.85 19.09 -3.14
N ASN A 641 14.42 18.03 -2.45
CA ASN A 641 15.04 17.47 -1.25
C ASN A 641 15.44 15.99 -1.46
N PRO A 642 16.38 15.70 -2.39
CA PRO A 642 16.78 14.34 -2.72
C PRO A 642 17.49 13.63 -1.57
N ASP A 643 17.62 12.30 -1.68
CA ASP A 643 18.38 11.45 -0.75
C ASP A 643 17.79 11.40 0.68
N ARG A 644 16.47 11.57 0.77
CA ARG A 644 15.69 11.41 1.99
C ARG A 644 14.84 10.15 1.90
N GLU A 645 14.62 9.51 3.04
CA GLU A 645 13.64 8.43 3.10
C GLU A 645 12.25 9.02 2.83
N TYR A 646 11.44 8.32 2.04
CA TYR A 646 10.18 8.80 1.44
C TYR A 646 9.21 9.50 2.41
N ASP A 647 9.20 9.10 3.68
CA ASP A 647 8.31 9.66 4.71
C ASP A 647 9.04 9.85 6.06
N ARG A 648 10.33 10.24 6.02
CA ARG A 648 11.08 10.51 7.25
C ARG A 648 12.02 11.68 7.10
N GLN A 649 12.11 12.47 8.16
CA GLN A 649 12.90 13.70 8.18
C GLN A 649 12.45 14.67 7.07
N ASN A 650 11.16 14.69 6.75
CA ASN A 650 10.57 15.57 5.75
C ASN A 650 9.75 16.70 6.39
N ARG A 651 9.70 16.71 7.73
CA ARG A 651 9.06 17.72 8.56
C ARG A 651 10.07 18.78 8.99
N VAL A 652 9.67 20.02 8.82
CA VAL A 652 10.53 21.19 9.05
C VAL A 652 10.49 21.67 10.50
N GLN A 653 9.40 21.35 11.19
CA GLN A 653 9.18 21.61 12.60
C GLN A 653 9.99 20.70 13.53
N ASP A 654 10.53 19.60 13.02
CA ASP A 654 11.32 18.66 13.80
C ASP A 654 12.80 19.12 13.92
N ASN A 655 13.04 20.43 13.81
CA ASN A 655 14.36 21.07 13.76
C ASN A 655 15.30 20.41 12.73
N ASN A 656 14.81 20.19 11.52
CA ASN A 656 15.62 19.65 10.43
C ASN A 656 16.21 20.80 9.59
N PRO A 657 17.43 21.28 9.89
CA PRO A 657 18.03 22.43 9.19
C PRO A 657 18.31 22.15 7.72
N ASP A 658 18.32 20.87 7.32
CA ASP A 658 18.74 20.45 5.98
C ASP A 658 17.55 20.37 5.00
N TYR A 659 16.31 20.54 5.46
CA TYR A 659 15.15 20.52 4.57
C TYR A 659 15.00 21.87 3.86
N ASN A 660 15.15 21.88 2.54
CA ASN A 660 14.99 23.05 1.71
C ASN A 660 13.50 23.37 1.49
N GLN A 661 13.07 24.50 2.06
CA GLN A 661 11.70 25.05 1.94
C GLN A 661 11.62 26.22 0.94
N GLU A 662 12.61 26.40 0.07
CA GLU A 662 12.51 27.36 -1.00
C GLU A 662 11.61 26.83 -2.12
N ARG A 663 11.18 27.75 -2.99
CA ARG A 663 10.41 27.40 -4.18
C ARG A 663 11.18 26.36 -5.03
N PRO A 664 10.52 25.31 -5.54
CA PRO A 664 11.17 24.31 -6.38
C PRO A 664 11.82 24.92 -7.62
N THR A 665 12.97 24.37 -7.99
CA THR A 665 13.67 24.72 -9.24
C THR A 665 12.99 24.11 -10.46
N GLU A 666 13.33 24.59 -11.66
CA GLU A 666 12.88 23.98 -12.91
C GLU A 666 13.28 22.50 -13.03
N GLU A 667 14.45 22.11 -12.50
CA GLU A 667 14.85 20.70 -12.46
C GLU A 667 13.92 19.89 -11.55
N ALA A 668 13.56 20.41 -10.37
CA ALA A 668 12.62 19.74 -9.46
C ALA A 668 11.24 19.56 -10.11
N TYR A 669 10.74 20.59 -10.82
CA TYR A 669 9.51 20.48 -11.58
C TYR A 669 9.61 19.52 -12.77
N ALA A 670 10.73 19.46 -13.49
CA ALA A 670 10.98 18.47 -14.54
C ALA A 670 10.96 17.02 -13.99
N ARG A 671 11.55 16.79 -12.82
CA ARG A 671 11.50 15.49 -12.13
C ARG A 671 10.10 15.12 -11.69
N ALA A 672 9.35 16.08 -11.17
CA ALA A 672 7.93 15.90 -10.85
C ALA A 672 7.14 15.47 -12.11
N ARG A 673 7.36 16.13 -13.27
CA ARG A 673 6.77 15.72 -14.55
C ARG A 673 7.16 14.30 -14.95
N LEU A 674 8.43 13.94 -14.82
CA LEU A 674 8.90 12.59 -15.14
C LEU A 674 8.24 11.53 -14.24
N ALA A 675 8.10 11.78 -12.94
CA ALA A 675 7.40 10.91 -12.02
C ALA A 675 5.91 10.78 -12.37
N THR A 676 5.24 11.87 -12.74
CA THR A 676 3.86 11.85 -13.23
C THR A 676 3.73 11.07 -14.54
N LEU A 677 4.70 11.17 -15.44
CA LEU A 677 4.70 10.38 -16.69
C LEU A 677 4.81 8.89 -16.40
N LEU A 678 5.71 8.48 -15.50
CA LEU A 678 5.79 7.10 -15.00
C LEU A 678 4.42 6.69 -14.42
N GLN A 679 3.86 7.50 -13.53
CA GLN A 679 2.57 7.23 -12.87
C GLN A 679 1.42 7.01 -13.87
N MET A 680 1.34 7.83 -14.93
CA MET A 680 0.27 7.78 -15.93
C MET A 680 0.42 6.61 -16.92
N THR A 681 1.64 6.12 -17.12
CA THR A 681 1.96 5.10 -18.14
C THR A 681 2.25 3.72 -17.58
N TYR A 682 2.56 3.62 -16.29
CA TYR A 682 2.76 2.37 -15.57
C TYR A 682 1.42 1.64 -15.28
N VAL A 683 1.52 0.39 -14.81
CA VAL A 683 0.36 -0.41 -14.42
C VAL A 683 -0.22 0.09 -13.07
N GLY A 684 -1.52 -0.10 -12.87
CA GLY A 684 -2.26 0.45 -11.73
C GLY A 684 -3.06 1.70 -12.10
N ALA A 685 -3.66 2.34 -11.10
CA ALA A 685 -4.51 3.51 -11.24
C ALA A 685 -3.81 4.75 -10.61
N PRO A 686 -3.38 5.75 -11.41
CA PRO A 686 -2.67 6.91 -10.90
C PRO A 686 -3.50 7.72 -9.89
N LEU A 687 -2.88 8.17 -8.80
CA LEU A 687 -3.45 9.07 -7.78
C LEU A 687 -2.72 10.41 -7.76
N LEU A 688 -3.42 11.48 -8.12
CA LEU A 688 -2.92 12.85 -8.01
C LEU A 688 -3.32 13.46 -6.66
N TYR A 689 -2.38 14.08 -5.97
CA TYR A 689 -2.68 14.92 -4.80
C TYR A 689 -2.93 16.37 -5.22
N TYR A 690 -3.99 17.00 -4.68
CA TYR A 690 -4.46 18.29 -5.18
C TYR A 690 -3.35 19.35 -5.20
N GLY A 691 -3.25 20.06 -6.32
CA GLY A 691 -2.34 21.19 -6.48
C GLY A 691 -0.96 20.84 -7.01
N ASN A 692 -0.59 19.56 -7.10
CA ASN A 692 0.66 19.17 -7.75
C ASN A 692 0.69 19.61 -9.22
N GLU A 693 -0.44 19.49 -9.90
CA GLU A 693 -0.63 19.97 -11.27
C GLU A 693 -0.54 21.51 -11.36
N ALA A 694 -0.88 22.22 -10.29
CA ALA A 694 -0.75 23.68 -10.20
C ALA A 694 0.67 24.12 -9.78
N GLY A 695 1.58 23.18 -9.54
CA GLY A 695 2.95 23.46 -9.10
C GLY A 695 3.10 23.76 -7.60
N MET A 696 2.10 23.39 -6.78
CA MET A 696 2.15 23.56 -5.33
C MET A 696 3.29 22.74 -4.71
N TRP A 697 3.83 23.27 -3.63
CA TRP A 697 5.00 22.73 -2.93
C TRP A 697 4.89 22.99 -1.43
N GLY A 698 5.53 22.14 -0.66
CA GLY A 698 5.50 22.15 0.79
C GLY A 698 6.16 20.90 1.36
N ALA A 699 6.85 21.08 2.49
CA ALA A 699 7.31 20.00 3.34
C ALA A 699 6.14 19.13 3.81
N ASP A 700 6.44 18.09 4.57
CA ASP A 700 5.45 17.17 5.12
C ASP A 700 4.44 17.87 6.08
N ASP A 701 3.46 17.11 6.60
CA ASP A 701 2.34 17.60 7.41
C ASP A 701 2.80 18.62 8.46
N PRO A 702 2.23 19.84 8.50
CA PRO A 702 1.04 20.31 7.78
C PRO A 702 1.30 21.16 6.53
N SER A 703 2.57 21.33 6.13
CA SER A 703 2.93 22.27 5.06
C SER A 703 2.54 21.76 3.66
N ASN A 704 2.36 20.46 3.50
CA ASN A 704 1.80 19.81 2.32
C ASN A 704 0.30 20.08 2.15
N ARG A 705 -0.40 20.58 3.17
CA ARG A 705 -1.85 20.83 3.17
C ARG A 705 -2.24 22.30 2.93
N LYS A 706 -1.37 23.12 2.33
CA LYS A 706 -1.67 24.53 1.96
C LYS A 706 -2.95 24.66 1.11
N PRO A 707 -3.68 25.79 1.17
CA PRO A 707 -4.85 26.01 0.32
C PRO A 707 -4.47 25.96 -1.18
N MET A 708 -5.34 25.35 -1.99
CA MET A 708 -5.16 25.18 -3.43
C MET A 708 -4.96 26.51 -4.15
N LEU A 709 -4.09 26.50 -5.16
CA LEU A 709 -3.84 27.64 -6.04
C LEU A 709 -4.86 27.67 -7.19
N TRP A 710 -5.48 28.83 -7.41
CA TRP A 710 -6.52 29.06 -8.40
C TRP A 710 -6.23 30.35 -9.16
N ALA A 711 -6.22 30.28 -10.49
CA ALA A 711 -5.95 31.43 -11.34
C ALA A 711 -6.98 32.56 -11.16
N ASP A 712 -8.22 32.23 -10.81
CA ASP A 712 -9.27 33.21 -10.51
C ASP A 712 -9.09 33.97 -9.18
N LEU A 713 -8.14 33.54 -8.34
CA LEU A 713 -7.82 34.17 -7.05
C LEU A 713 -6.47 34.92 -7.05
N GLU A 714 -5.76 34.97 -8.18
CA GLU A 714 -4.51 35.71 -8.29
C GLU A 714 -4.73 37.24 -8.32
N PRO A 715 -3.80 38.05 -7.79
CA PRO A 715 -2.55 37.66 -7.13
C PRO A 715 -2.75 37.24 -5.66
N TYR A 716 -1.92 36.29 -5.21
CA TYR A 716 -1.77 35.91 -3.80
C TYR A 716 -0.90 36.93 -3.04
N GLU A 717 -0.89 36.89 -1.69
CA GLU A 717 -0.07 37.81 -0.87
C GLU A 717 1.43 37.70 -1.17
N LYS A 718 1.89 36.52 -1.61
CA LYS A 718 3.26 36.26 -2.05
C LYS A 718 3.28 35.73 -3.50
N PRO A 719 3.03 36.60 -4.49
CA PRO A 719 2.72 36.20 -5.87
C PRO A 719 3.91 35.61 -6.63
N GLU A 720 5.14 35.82 -6.17
CA GLU A 720 6.35 35.19 -6.71
C GLU A 720 6.51 33.71 -6.33
N GLU A 721 5.78 33.26 -5.31
CA GLU A 721 5.79 31.87 -4.82
C GLU A 721 4.47 31.14 -5.02
N ASN A 722 3.35 31.87 -5.01
CA ASN A 722 2.00 31.30 -5.06
C ASN A 722 1.25 31.82 -6.30
N PHE A 723 1.23 31.00 -7.35
CA PHE A 723 0.49 31.20 -8.59
C PHE A 723 0.33 29.85 -9.30
N VAL A 724 -0.60 29.74 -10.23
CA VAL A 724 -0.79 28.50 -11.01
C VAL A 724 0.35 28.32 -12.00
N HIS A 725 1.15 27.27 -11.83
CA HIS A 725 2.26 26.96 -12.71
C HIS A 725 1.78 26.39 -14.06
N GLY A 726 1.62 27.24 -15.08
CA GLY A 726 1.04 26.88 -16.37
C GLY A 726 1.68 25.68 -17.07
N GLU A 727 3.01 25.57 -17.08
CA GLU A 727 3.73 24.44 -17.70
C GLU A 727 3.45 23.10 -16.99
N GLN A 728 3.41 23.09 -15.65
CA GLN A 728 3.04 21.89 -14.88
C GLN A 728 1.62 21.48 -15.20
N LEU A 729 0.67 22.41 -15.18
CA LEU A 729 -0.73 22.11 -15.44
C LEU A 729 -0.93 21.55 -16.85
N ALA A 730 -0.27 22.14 -17.85
CA ALA A 730 -0.32 21.66 -19.23
C ALA A 730 0.25 20.24 -19.37
N PHE A 731 1.38 19.95 -18.72
CA PHE A 731 1.98 18.62 -18.76
C PHE A 731 1.10 17.56 -18.08
N PHE A 732 0.52 17.86 -16.91
CA PHE A 732 -0.36 16.92 -16.21
C PHE A 732 -1.60 16.59 -17.05
N LYS A 733 -2.20 17.61 -17.70
CA LYS A 733 -3.29 17.42 -18.68
C LYS A 733 -2.86 16.52 -19.83
N GLN A 734 -1.67 16.75 -20.40
CA GLN A 734 -1.13 15.94 -21.50
C GLN A 734 -0.90 14.48 -21.08
N ALA A 735 -0.30 14.24 -19.91
CA ALA A 735 -0.04 12.90 -19.40
C ALA A 735 -1.33 12.12 -19.10
N ALA A 736 -2.34 12.79 -18.53
CA ALA A 736 -3.66 12.19 -18.31
C ALA A 736 -4.39 11.92 -19.64
N ALA A 737 -4.30 12.83 -20.62
CA ALA A 737 -4.86 12.63 -21.96
C ALA A 737 -4.23 11.43 -22.67
N LEU A 738 -2.91 11.29 -22.60
CA LEU A 738 -2.16 10.14 -23.12
C LEU A 738 -2.72 8.82 -22.56
N ARG A 739 -2.86 8.73 -21.23
CA ARG A 739 -3.43 7.54 -20.57
C ARG A 739 -4.85 7.22 -21.05
N LYS A 740 -5.69 8.24 -21.28
CA LYS A 740 -7.07 8.03 -21.76
C LYS A 740 -7.12 7.58 -23.21
N GLN A 741 -6.30 8.18 -24.06
CA GLN A 741 -6.26 7.92 -25.50
C GLN A 741 -5.77 6.50 -25.82
N HIS A 742 -4.87 5.95 -24.98
CA HIS A 742 -4.30 4.63 -25.19
C HIS A 742 -4.83 3.60 -24.17
N SER A 743 -5.64 2.63 -24.63
CA SER A 743 -6.19 1.59 -23.75
C SER A 743 -5.09 0.68 -23.20
N ALA A 744 -4.00 0.48 -23.93
CA ALA A 744 -2.87 -0.31 -23.46
C ALA A 744 -2.26 0.25 -22.16
N LEU A 745 -2.24 1.58 -21.97
CA LEU A 745 -1.73 2.21 -20.74
C LEU A 745 -2.63 1.94 -19.52
N ARG A 746 -3.91 1.63 -19.73
CA ARG A 746 -4.89 1.36 -18.66
C ARG A 746 -5.05 -0.13 -18.39
N ARG A 747 -5.14 -0.92 -19.45
CA ARG A 747 -5.59 -2.33 -19.42
C ARG A 747 -4.60 -3.32 -20.01
N GLY A 748 -3.59 -2.83 -20.73
CA GLY A 748 -2.61 -3.67 -21.41
C GLY A 748 -1.60 -4.30 -20.46
N THR A 749 -1.02 -5.41 -20.90
CA THR A 749 0.10 -6.11 -20.25
C THR A 749 1.30 -5.17 -20.10
N PHE A 750 2.26 -5.59 -19.28
CA PHE A 750 3.47 -4.83 -18.99
C PHE A 750 4.70 -5.71 -19.25
N SER A 751 5.69 -5.18 -19.98
CA SER A 751 7.00 -5.83 -20.12
C SER A 751 8.12 -4.80 -20.25
N THR A 752 9.18 -4.93 -19.46
CA THR A 752 10.41 -4.15 -19.65
C THR A 752 11.09 -4.55 -20.96
N LEU A 753 11.45 -3.56 -21.79
CA LEU A 753 12.19 -3.78 -23.04
C LEU A 753 13.69 -3.48 -22.88
N LEU A 754 14.03 -2.44 -22.11
CA LEU A 754 15.40 -2.01 -21.90
C LEU A 754 15.53 -1.35 -20.53
N THR A 755 16.61 -1.66 -19.82
CA THR A 755 17.14 -0.86 -18.72
C THR A 755 18.60 -0.55 -19.03
N ASP A 756 18.92 0.72 -19.18
CA ASP A 756 20.30 1.18 -19.37
C ASP A 756 20.71 1.99 -18.14
N ASP A 757 21.47 1.36 -17.25
CA ASP A 757 21.89 1.98 -15.99
C ASP A 757 22.94 3.08 -16.19
N GLN A 758 23.68 3.05 -17.31
CA GLN A 758 24.67 4.09 -17.61
C GLN A 758 24.01 5.35 -18.15
N ALA A 759 23.01 5.19 -19.03
CA ALA A 759 22.20 6.28 -19.54
C ALA A 759 21.08 6.70 -18.56
N ASP A 760 20.80 5.87 -17.55
CA ASP A 760 19.69 6.00 -16.60
C ASP A 760 18.32 6.10 -17.30
N VAL A 761 18.15 5.18 -18.25
CA VAL A 761 16.95 5.05 -19.09
C VAL A 761 16.24 3.74 -18.81
N TRP A 762 14.93 3.82 -18.60
CA TRP A 762 14.04 2.65 -18.56
C TRP A 762 13.02 2.73 -19.70
N ALA A 763 12.98 1.69 -20.52
CA ALA A 763 11.96 1.50 -21.55
C ALA A 763 11.10 0.27 -21.27
N PHE A 764 9.78 0.44 -21.36
CA PHE A 764 8.82 -0.66 -21.22
C PHE A 764 7.72 -0.57 -22.28
N LEU A 765 7.08 -1.71 -22.52
CA LEU A 765 5.96 -1.89 -23.43
C LEU A 765 4.68 -2.11 -22.62
N ARG A 766 3.64 -1.41 -23.02
CA ARG A 766 2.25 -1.66 -22.68
C ARG A 766 1.51 -2.16 -23.90
N GLU A 767 0.76 -3.24 -23.78
CA GLU A 767 0.15 -3.87 -24.95
C GLU A 767 -1.20 -4.50 -24.62
N ASP A 768 -2.22 -4.23 -25.44
CA ASP A 768 -3.50 -4.93 -25.40
C ASP A 768 -3.84 -5.51 -26.79
N ASP A 769 -5.09 -5.85 -27.02
CA ASP A 769 -5.54 -6.42 -28.30
C ASP A 769 -5.60 -5.39 -29.44
N ARG A 770 -5.52 -4.10 -29.15
CA ARG A 770 -5.71 -2.99 -30.12
C ARG A 770 -4.42 -2.29 -30.46
N GLU A 771 -3.53 -2.13 -29.49
CA GLU A 771 -2.33 -1.31 -29.67
C GLU A 771 -1.14 -1.77 -28.82
N ARG A 772 0.03 -1.27 -29.23
CA ARG A 772 1.29 -1.33 -28.50
C ARG A 772 1.74 0.08 -28.18
N VAL A 773 2.19 0.32 -26.95
CA VAL A 773 2.72 1.60 -26.50
C VAL A 773 4.07 1.38 -25.83
N ILE A 774 5.13 1.95 -26.40
CA ILE A 774 6.47 1.94 -25.80
C ILE A 774 6.67 3.26 -25.07
N VAL A 775 7.12 3.17 -23.82
CA VAL A 775 7.41 4.32 -22.97
C VAL A 775 8.88 4.27 -22.61
N LEU A 776 9.59 5.36 -22.84
CA LEU A 776 10.98 5.54 -22.47
C LEU A 776 11.07 6.70 -21.49
N LEU A 777 11.77 6.49 -20.38
CA LEU A 777 11.92 7.45 -19.29
C LEU A 777 13.41 7.62 -19.00
N ASN A 778 13.89 8.86 -19.00
CA ASN A 778 15.29 9.22 -18.74
C ASN A 778 15.38 10.05 -17.46
N ALA A 779 15.93 9.47 -16.40
CA ALA A 779 16.06 10.15 -15.10
C ALA A 779 17.41 10.87 -14.92
N SER A 780 18.27 10.85 -15.96
CA SER A 780 19.55 11.57 -15.98
C SER A 780 19.37 13.05 -16.34
N GLY A 781 20.35 13.88 -15.96
CA GLY A 781 20.43 15.28 -16.37
C GLY A 781 20.97 15.50 -17.79
N LYS A 782 20.99 14.47 -18.65
CA LYS A 782 21.52 14.55 -20.03
C LYS A 782 20.58 13.85 -21.00
N ASP A 783 20.51 14.34 -22.22
CA ASP A 783 19.81 13.62 -23.29
C ASP A 783 20.49 12.27 -23.54
N ALA A 784 19.69 11.24 -23.81
CA ALA A 784 20.15 9.89 -24.08
C ALA A 784 19.70 9.43 -25.46
N ALA A 785 20.53 8.65 -26.15
CA ALA A 785 20.17 7.96 -27.38
C ALA A 785 20.28 6.46 -27.14
N VAL A 786 19.15 5.76 -27.18
CA VAL A 786 19.07 4.33 -26.84
C VAL A 786 18.51 3.51 -27.99
N ALA A 787 18.92 2.25 -28.04
CA ALA A 787 18.47 1.28 -29.03
C ALA A 787 17.54 0.27 -28.34
N VAL A 788 16.23 0.45 -28.49
CA VAL A 788 15.22 -0.36 -27.81
C VAL A 788 14.92 -1.62 -28.61
N PRO A 789 15.15 -2.83 -28.06
CA PRO A 789 14.78 -4.06 -28.72
C PRO A 789 13.26 -4.19 -28.77
N LEU A 790 12.74 -4.65 -29.91
CA LEU A 790 11.31 -4.85 -30.10
C LEU A 790 10.96 -6.35 -29.99
N PRO A 791 9.78 -6.69 -29.44
CA PRO A 791 9.30 -8.07 -29.44
C PRO A 791 9.08 -8.57 -30.88
N ALA A 792 9.14 -9.89 -31.06
CA ALA A 792 8.87 -10.51 -32.35
C ALA A 792 7.47 -10.10 -32.88
N GLY A 793 7.39 -9.78 -34.17
CA GLY A 793 6.15 -9.31 -34.79
C GLY A 793 5.73 -7.89 -34.40
N ALA A 794 6.62 -7.10 -33.79
CA ALA A 794 6.40 -5.67 -33.63
C ALA A 794 6.30 -4.96 -35.00
N PRO A 795 5.46 -3.92 -35.12
CA PRO A 795 5.34 -3.13 -36.34
C PRO A 795 6.64 -2.38 -36.66
N SER A 796 6.87 -2.13 -37.95
CA SER A 796 8.07 -1.43 -38.44
C SER A 796 7.97 0.10 -38.34
N GLN A 797 6.79 0.64 -38.04
CA GLN A 797 6.53 2.08 -37.93
C GLN A 797 5.82 2.39 -36.62
N TRP A 798 6.27 3.45 -35.95
CA TRP A 798 5.77 3.89 -34.65
C TRP A 798 5.52 5.39 -34.66
N ASN A 799 4.37 5.80 -34.16
CA ASN A 799 4.01 7.21 -34.02
C ASN A 799 4.45 7.73 -32.66
N VAL A 800 4.88 8.99 -32.58
CA VAL A 800 5.24 9.66 -31.34
C VAL A 800 3.99 10.31 -30.74
N ALA A 801 3.55 9.82 -29.58
CA ALA A 801 2.45 10.42 -28.81
C ALA A 801 2.95 11.49 -27.82
N LEU A 802 4.19 11.35 -27.35
CA LEU A 802 4.89 12.32 -26.51
C LEU A 802 6.38 12.27 -26.86
N GLY A 803 7.02 13.42 -27.12
CA GLY A 803 8.45 13.49 -27.41
C GLY A 803 8.79 14.49 -28.51
N PRO A 804 10.08 14.77 -28.74
CA PRO A 804 10.53 15.76 -29.72
C PRO A 804 10.53 15.23 -31.17
N ASP A 805 10.51 13.91 -31.36
CA ASP A 805 10.68 13.28 -32.66
C ASP A 805 9.36 13.16 -33.46
N GLY A 806 9.50 12.98 -34.78
CA GLY A 806 8.41 12.51 -35.65
C GLY A 806 8.30 10.98 -35.65
N PRO A 807 7.42 10.39 -36.48
CA PRO A 807 7.30 8.93 -36.58
C PRO A 807 8.64 8.23 -36.81
N LEU A 808 8.85 7.11 -36.11
CA LEU A 808 10.10 6.36 -36.09
C LEU A 808 9.94 5.01 -36.78
N ALA A 809 10.99 4.59 -37.48
CA ALA A 809 11.07 3.30 -38.17
C ALA A 809 11.95 2.33 -37.38
N ALA A 810 11.50 1.08 -37.22
CA ALA A 810 12.31 0.02 -36.65
C ALA A 810 13.27 -0.55 -37.70
N GLU A 811 14.53 -0.73 -37.33
CA GLU A 811 15.57 -1.31 -38.17
C GLU A 811 16.18 -2.53 -37.47
N GLY A 812 16.17 -3.69 -38.13
CA GLY A 812 16.76 -4.91 -37.57
C GLY A 812 16.11 -5.39 -36.26
N GLY A 813 14.83 -5.08 -36.02
CA GLY A 813 14.13 -5.44 -34.78
C GLY A 813 14.44 -4.50 -33.61
N THR A 814 15.01 -3.32 -33.87
CA THR A 814 15.38 -2.34 -32.85
C THR A 814 14.88 -0.95 -33.26
N LEU A 815 14.55 -0.13 -32.27
CA LEU A 815 14.10 1.24 -32.46
C LEU A 815 15.08 2.20 -31.77
N ARG A 816 15.68 3.11 -32.54
CA ARG A 816 16.60 4.13 -32.01
C ARG A 816 15.79 5.35 -31.60
N VAL A 817 15.91 5.76 -30.34
CA VAL A 817 15.13 6.87 -29.77
C VAL A 817 16.06 7.82 -29.04
N SER A 818 15.84 9.12 -29.27
CA SER A 818 16.43 10.19 -28.46
C SER A 818 15.46 10.56 -27.33
N VAL A 819 15.90 10.41 -26.08
CA VAL A 819 15.09 10.69 -24.89
C VAL A 819 15.67 11.91 -24.18
N PRO A 820 14.90 12.99 -23.98
CA PRO A 820 15.40 14.21 -23.37
C PRO A 820 15.82 13.99 -21.90
N ALA A 821 16.75 14.81 -21.41
CA ALA A 821 17.14 14.86 -20.00
C ALA A 821 15.92 15.05 -19.09
N VAL A 822 15.84 14.28 -18.00
CA VAL A 822 14.74 14.34 -17.01
C VAL A 822 13.37 14.38 -17.69
N GLY A 823 13.16 13.45 -18.62
CA GLY A 823 12.00 13.46 -19.51
C GLY A 823 11.70 12.09 -20.07
N GLY A 824 10.74 12.02 -20.99
CA GLY A 824 10.34 10.76 -21.58
C GLY A 824 9.77 10.90 -22.99
N VAL A 825 9.72 9.76 -23.67
CA VAL A 825 9.14 9.60 -25.01
C VAL A 825 8.12 8.47 -24.96
N VAL A 826 6.96 8.68 -25.59
CA VAL A 826 5.91 7.68 -25.71
C VAL A 826 5.61 7.46 -27.18
N LEU A 827 5.77 6.22 -27.60
CA LEU A 827 5.55 5.75 -28.96
C LEU A 827 4.36 4.81 -28.97
N HIS A 828 3.56 4.82 -30.03
CA HIS A 828 2.46 3.87 -30.18
C HIS A 828 2.34 3.34 -31.61
N ALA A 829 1.79 2.14 -31.72
CA ALA A 829 1.45 1.51 -32.98
C ALA A 829 0.22 0.62 -32.83
N SER A 830 -0.63 0.59 -33.84
CA SER A 830 -1.78 -0.31 -33.89
C SER A 830 -1.33 -1.76 -34.10
N LYS A 831 -2.09 -2.70 -33.54
CA LYS A 831 -1.90 -4.13 -33.77
C LYS A 831 -2.68 -4.66 -34.96
#